data_AF-A0A1Q7GEI9-F1
#
_entry.id   AF-A0A1Q7GEI9-F1
#
_cell.length_a   1.000
_cell.length_b   1.000
_cell.length_c   1.000
_cell.angle_alpha   90.00
_cell.angle_beta   90.00
_cell.angle_gamma   90.00
#
_symmetry.space_group_name_H-M   'P 1'
#
loop_
_entity.id
_entity.type
_entity.pdbx_description
1 polymer ?
#
loop_
_entity_poly.entity_id
_entity_poly.type
_entity_poly.pdbx_seq_one_letter_code
_entity_poly.pdbx_strand_id
1 'polypeptide(L)'
;MAYLQQNQLPRAEAEFRKVVALAPDQALGYANLGLVYLREGRYRDAEAQLRRAAALDSANSDVGLMLASVYVETSRERDAHREIDRVLRRDSTDMRALYALAVLAERSTDPGERQRRESLLRHVVARAPANIVARLELVDLLVARGSAGDAAGELEALQRQLPQLPREAARFFERALRLARAGHAAEAAAPARLFHRAMEVTAAYQVGLERLGGSSGVGGARGALVGYPVLTFNPNMAVPTDDPRAVAAAIRFTDVTAESGLQGVPALPESVANSLERAVALAVGDYDDDETEDLFVAGHLFRGSLGRFVETSGSAGLALRDRSVAAAFGDFDNDGRLDLYVATTGRGVLLRNAGGGTFRDVAATAGLADSGPVAKALFSDLDHDGDLDLFLATAAGSRAYRNNLDGTFREMAAPMGLAMASSRDVGAGDFDGDGHTDLVVVGADGRARLFHNLGQGRFEDVTAASGLATVTRAGAVAVGDYDNDGFLDLFLTSLDGTDPALYHNRGDGTFELDPGTGTLRRKLSGVAGLDAAFFDFDNDGRLDLVVVGKGGVRLFRNDATRGFEDYSSILPPPDSLRAGRAVAVADIDQDGDLDLIVAGWDGRPRVLRNDGGNANQYVDVRLVALRQGSGKNNGFGLGATVELRARDLYQLRLATDRVTHFGLGRRLKADVLRVRWPNGVSQTVYYPGTEQDVLEQQMLKGSCPFLYVWDGRAFTFATDAMWNSALGMPLGIMTREGGIMSASPHASQEYLRLPSGLLQLREGRYELRLTEELWETAYLDEARLVAVDHPESVQVYVNERFVPAGSSSLRLYQVARPRLPVAATDELGNDLLPALRTQDHVYAANLRPARYQGLTELHDVVLDFGELAGMDSVFLFLTGWIYPTDASINFALAQSRALQVVPLHVQVRDAAGRWRTVISDLGFPAGKNKTVIADLTGKFLSADTRVRIRTNMEIYWDRAFVAATASASPVTVTTLRPVTADLHYRGFSRMDRKGGRYGPQWYDYDDISRAPAWAPIAGAFTRYGDVLPLLDAADDMYIIFGPGDEVALQFDPAAAPPVPPRWTRDFVLYTDAWMKDADLNTAAGGTVEPLPFHRMSRYPYGADEAFPADAAHRRFVQTYNTRRVRPYRPHAR
;
A
#
# COMPACT_ATOMS: atom_id res chain seq x y z
N MET A 1 7.43 28.69 -21.39
CA MET A 1 8.07 27.53 -20.74
C MET A 1 8.73 26.59 -21.73
N ALA A 2 8.02 26.08 -22.75
CA ALA A 2 8.57 25.16 -23.76
C ALA A 2 9.97 25.54 -24.30
N TYR A 3 10.23 26.80 -24.66
CA TYR A 3 11.55 27.23 -25.13
C TYR A 3 12.65 27.14 -24.06
N LEU A 4 12.33 27.37 -22.78
CA LEU A 4 13.27 27.31 -21.66
C LEU A 4 13.72 25.87 -21.39
N GLN A 5 12.80 24.90 -21.44
CA GLN A 5 13.11 23.47 -21.27
C GLN A 5 13.92 22.91 -22.46
N GLN A 6 13.63 23.35 -23.69
CA GLN A 6 14.44 23.02 -24.86
C GLN A 6 15.80 23.74 -24.90
N ASN A 7 16.16 24.46 -23.84
CA ASN A 7 17.35 25.29 -23.76
C ASN A 7 17.50 26.30 -24.92
N GLN A 8 16.38 26.73 -25.49
CA GLN A 8 16.31 27.80 -26.50
C GLN A 8 16.22 29.16 -25.80
N LEU A 9 17.22 29.47 -24.97
CA LEU A 9 17.24 30.61 -24.05
C LEU A 9 16.91 31.96 -24.71
N PRO A 10 17.40 32.31 -25.92
CA PRO A 10 17.05 33.58 -26.56
C PRO A 10 15.56 33.71 -26.92
N ARG A 11 14.90 32.59 -27.27
CA ARG A 11 13.46 32.57 -27.55
C ARG A 11 12.68 32.66 -26.24
N ALA A 12 13.12 31.94 -25.21
CA ALA A 12 12.54 32.04 -23.87
C ALA A 12 12.62 33.48 -23.33
N GLU A 13 13.77 34.14 -23.45
CA GLU A 13 13.99 35.55 -23.09
C GLU A 13 12.99 36.47 -23.81
N ALA A 14 12.82 36.30 -25.12
CA ALA A 14 11.90 37.10 -25.92
C ALA A 14 10.45 36.94 -25.45
N GLU A 15 10.01 35.71 -25.16
CA GLU A 15 8.65 35.45 -24.68
C GLU A 15 8.44 35.98 -23.25
N PHE A 16 9.36 35.74 -22.31
CA PHE A 16 9.20 36.26 -20.95
C PHE A 16 9.27 37.78 -20.88
N ARG A 17 10.00 38.45 -21.78
CA ARG A 17 9.92 39.91 -21.92
C ARG A 17 8.53 40.37 -22.36
N LYS A 18 7.86 39.63 -23.24
CA LYS A 18 6.45 39.92 -23.58
C LYS A 18 5.55 39.72 -22.37
N VAL A 19 5.74 38.64 -21.60
CA VAL A 19 4.98 38.42 -20.35
C VAL A 19 5.17 39.59 -19.38
N VAL A 20 6.40 40.03 -19.14
CA VAL A 20 6.69 41.21 -18.29
C VAL A 20 6.05 42.48 -18.84
N ALA A 21 5.99 42.66 -20.16
CA ALA A 21 5.34 43.82 -20.78
C ALA A 21 3.81 43.77 -20.67
N LEU A 22 3.21 42.58 -20.76
CA LEU A 22 1.77 42.36 -20.68
C LEU A 22 1.26 42.37 -19.23
N ALA A 23 2.05 41.88 -18.28
CA ALA A 23 1.71 41.71 -16.87
C ALA A 23 2.86 42.15 -15.93
N PRO A 24 3.16 43.47 -15.87
CA PRO A 24 4.32 44.01 -15.13
C PRO A 24 4.21 43.95 -13.60
N ASP A 25 3.06 43.53 -13.07
CA ASP A 25 2.77 43.34 -11.65
C ASP A 25 2.86 41.86 -11.22
N GLN A 26 3.12 40.95 -12.15
CA GLN A 26 3.21 39.51 -11.89
C GLN A 26 4.66 39.07 -11.67
N ALA A 27 4.94 38.34 -10.58
CA ALA A 27 6.30 37.87 -10.30
C ALA A 27 6.77 36.84 -11.33
N LEU A 28 5.87 36.02 -11.89
CA LEU A 28 6.14 34.98 -12.88
C LEU A 28 7.02 35.46 -14.03
N GLY A 29 6.68 36.57 -14.68
CA GLY A 29 7.45 37.08 -15.83
C GLY A 29 8.89 37.43 -15.45
N TYR A 30 9.07 38.11 -14.32
CA TYR A 30 10.38 38.49 -13.81
C TYR A 30 11.17 37.28 -13.30
N ALA A 31 10.53 36.36 -12.59
CA ALA A 31 11.16 35.17 -12.03
C ALA A 31 11.76 34.31 -13.14
N ASN A 32 10.96 34.01 -14.17
CA ASN A 32 11.38 33.17 -15.29
C ASN A 32 12.39 33.85 -16.21
N LEU A 33 12.29 35.17 -16.40
CA LEU A 33 13.33 35.92 -17.09
C LEU A 33 14.65 35.90 -16.30
N GLY A 34 14.56 35.99 -14.98
CA GLY A 34 15.70 35.81 -14.07
C GLY A 34 16.34 34.43 -14.17
N LEU A 35 15.52 33.36 -14.27
CA LEU A 35 15.97 32.00 -14.50
C LEU A 35 16.67 31.82 -15.86
N VAL A 36 16.13 32.42 -16.93
CA VAL A 36 16.80 32.46 -18.24
C VAL A 36 18.19 33.08 -18.10
N TYR A 37 18.28 34.27 -17.49
CA TYR A 37 19.57 34.94 -17.29
C TYR A 37 20.53 34.16 -16.41
N LEU A 38 20.03 33.45 -15.39
CA LEU A 38 20.83 32.55 -14.56
C LEU A 38 21.43 31.43 -15.42
N ARG A 39 20.63 30.78 -16.27
CA ARG A 39 21.09 29.72 -17.20
C ARG A 39 22.05 30.23 -18.28
N GLU A 40 21.94 31.50 -18.67
CA GLU A 40 22.89 32.17 -19.58
C GLU A 40 24.20 32.62 -18.90
N GLY A 41 24.32 32.48 -17.57
CA GLY A 41 25.47 32.99 -16.80
C GLY A 41 25.46 34.52 -16.60
N ARG A 42 24.33 35.19 -16.86
CA ARG A 42 24.14 36.64 -16.71
C ARG A 42 23.67 36.99 -15.30
N TYR A 43 24.49 36.69 -14.30
CA TYR A 43 24.11 36.71 -12.89
C TYR A 43 23.61 38.08 -12.37
N ARG A 44 24.13 39.20 -12.89
CA ARG A 44 23.66 40.54 -12.49
C ARG A 44 22.24 40.81 -12.99
N ASP A 45 21.96 40.44 -14.23
CA ASP A 45 20.63 40.60 -14.82
C ASP A 45 19.65 39.65 -14.11
N ALA A 46 20.07 38.40 -13.84
CA ALA A 46 19.31 37.41 -13.09
C ALA A 46 18.92 37.94 -11.70
N GLU A 47 19.89 38.44 -10.91
CA GLU A 47 19.63 39.00 -9.58
C GLU A 47 18.63 40.17 -9.64
N ALA A 48 18.75 41.04 -10.64
CA ALA A 48 17.86 42.19 -10.80
C ALA A 48 16.42 41.76 -11.08
N GLN A 49 16.20 40.81 -12.00
CA GLN A 49 14.86 40.30 -12.29
C GLN A 49 14.28 39.52 -11.10
N LEU A 50 15.08 38.66 -10.46
CA LEU A 50 14.62 37.86 -9.33
C LEU A 50 14.32 38.70 -8.09
N ARG A 51 15.08 39.78 -7.82
CA ARG A 51 14.71 40.72 -6.75
C ARG A 51 13.42 41.46 -7.06
N ARG A 52 13.15 41.77 -8.33
CA ARG A 52 11.88 42.36 -8.74
C ARG A 52 10.74 41.37 -8.54
N ALA A 53 10.93 40.10 -8.91
CA ALA A 53 9.98 39.02 -8.65
C ALA A 53 9.71 38.87 -7.14
N ALA A 54 10.75 38.84 -6.30
CA ALA A 54 10.63 38.71 -4.84
C ALA A 54 9.92 39.91 -4.18
N ALA A 55 9.98 41.08 -4.81
CA ALA A 55 9.24 42.26 -4.35
C ALA A 55 7.74 42.19 -4.69
N LEU A 56 7.38 41.48 -5.77
CA LEU A 56 6.00 41.29 -6.22
C LEU A 56 5.33 40.10 -5.52
N ASP A 57 6.07 39.00 -5.37
CA ASP A 57 5.67 37.85 -4.56
C ASP A 57 6.83 37.44 -3.67
N SER A 58 6.80 37.98 -2.46
CA SER A 58 7.81 37.62 -1.48
C SER A 58 7.61 36.22 -0.95
N ALA A 59 6.42 35.62 -1.03
CA ALA A 59 6.08 34.33 -0.42
C ALA A 59 6.48 33.12 -1.29
N ASN A 60 6.73 33.33 -2.58
CA ASN A 60 7.14 32.28 -3.50
C ASN A 60 8.53 31.70 -3.16
N SER A 61 8.59 30.41 -2.82
CA SER A 61 9.83 29.68 -2.52
C SER A 61 10.79 29.61 -3.70
N ASP A 62 10.28 29.41 -4.93
CA ASP A 62 11.11 29.26 -6.14
C ASP A 62 11.96 30.51 -6.40
N VAL A 63 11.37 31.69 -6.23
CA VAL A 63 12.08 32.97 -6.37
C VAL A 63 13.19 33.09 -5.33
N GLY A 64 12.92 32.71 -4.08
CA GLY A 64 13.91 32.70 -3.00
C GLY A 64 15.07 31.73 -3.27
N LEU A 65 14.75 30.52 -3.73
CA LEU A 65 15.74 29.51 -4.09
C LEU A 65 16.57 29.94 -5.30
N MET A 66 15.96 30.49 -6.36
CA MET A 66 16.68 31.05 -7.51
C MET A 66 17.64 32.20 -7.12
N LEU A 67 17.23 33.08 -6.19
CA LEU A 67 18.14 34.10 -5.65
C LEU A 67 19.32 33.47 -4.90
N ALA A 68 19.07 32.44 -4.10
CA ALA A 68 20.12 31.70 -3.43
C ALA A 68 21.12 31.10 -4.43
N SER A 69 20.64 30.58 -5.56
CA SER A 69 21.46 30.08 -6.66
C SER A 69 22.37 31.12 -7.26
N VAL A 70 21.82 32.32 -7.56
CA VAL A 70 22.63 33.44 -8.04
C VAL A 70 23.73 33.77 -7.01
N TYR A 71 23.41 33.73 -5.73
CA TYR A 71 24.39 33.95 -4.67
C TYR A 71 25.46 32.86 -4.62
N VAL A 72 25.11 31.59 -4.82
CA VAL A 72 26.08 30.49 -4.90
C VAL A 72 27.00 30.64 -6.11
N GLU A 73 26.46 30.87 -7.31
CA GLU A 73 27.24 31.03 -8.55
C GLU A 73 28.16 32.27 -8.52
N THR A 74 27.87 33.23 -7.64
CA THR A 74 28.68 34.43 -7.41
C THR A 74 29.53 34.37 -6.14
N SER A 75 29.70 33.18 -5.55
CA SER A 75 30.51 32.94 -4.34
C SER A 75 30.07 33.75 -3.10
N ARG A 76 28.79 34.10 -3.01
CA ARG A 76 28.14 34.81 -1.89
C ARG A 76 27.34 33.85 -1.00
N GLU A 77 27.97 32.79 -0.50
CA GLU A 77 27.28 31.72 0.24
C GLU A 77 26.52 32.19 1.49
N ARG A 78 27.00 33.22 2.20
CA ARG A 78 26.26 33.80 3.33
C ARG A 78 24.93 34.40 2.91
N ASP A 79 24.83 34.93 1.70
CA ASP A 79 23.61 35.53 1.16
C ASP A 79 22.64 34.43 0.72
N ALA A 80 23.18 33.36 0.11
CA ALA A 80 22.41 32.15 -0.21
C ALA A 80 21.76 31.54 1.05
N HIS A 81 22.52 31.36 2.13
CA HIS A 81 21.97 30.86 3.40
C HIS A 81 20.83 31.73 3.93
N ARG A 82 20.97 33.06 3.89
CA ARG A 82 19.93 33.97 4.39
C ARG A 82 18.64 33.90 3.58
N GLU A 83 18.74 33.70 2.27
CA GLU A 83 17.57 33.52 1.40
C GLU A 83 16.91 32.15 1.63
N ILE A 84 17.68 31.07 1.75
CA ILE A 84 17.12 29.74 2.04
C ILE A 84 16.47 29.71 3.44
N ASP A 85 17.09 30.30 4.45
CA ASP A 85 16.50 30.44 5.78
C ASP A 85 15.23 31.32 5.76
N ARG A 86 15.12 32.26 4.80
CA ARG A 86 13.89 33.06 4.61
C ARG A 86 12.77 32.19 4.06
N VAL A 87 13.06 31.25 3.15
CA VAL A 87 12.10 30.25 2.67
C VAL A 87 11.64 29.38 3.85
N LEU A 88 12.58 28.79 4.60
CA LEU A 88 12.26 27.89 5.72
C LEU A 88 11.54 28.56 6.90
N ARG A 89 11.71 29.87 7.10
CA ARG A 89 10.91 30.61 8.10
C ARG A 89 9.43 30.70 7.75
N ARG A 90 9.09 30.58 6.46
CA ARG A 90 7.70 30.61 5.98
C ARG A 90 7.13 29.22 5.84
N ASP A 91 7.91 28.34 5.23
CA ASP A 91 7.60 26.92 5.11
C ASP A 91 8.78 26.12 5.65
N SER A 92 8.71 25.76 6.93
CA SER A 92 9.75 24.94 7.57
C SER A 92 9.84 23.52 7.01
N THR A 93 8.90 23.14 6.13
CA THR A 93 8.81 21.81 5.52
C THR A 93 9.22 21.79 4.05
N ASP A 94 9.65 22.93 3.47
CA ASP A 94 10.09 23.02 2.08
C ASP A 94 11.33 22.12 1.84
N MET A 95 11.11 21.00 1.16
CA MET A 95 12.11 19.96 0.96
C MET A 95 13.28 20.44 0.10
N ARG A 96 13.01 21.32 -0.86
CA ARG A 96 14.02 21.88 -1.77
C ARG A 96 14.93 22.83 -1.02
N ALA A 97 14.36 23.64 -0.12
CA ALA A 97 15.14 24.50 0.77
C ALA A 97 15.98 23.69 1.77
N LEU A 98 15.43 22.63 2.37
CA LEU A 98 16.19 21.72 3.25
C LEU A 98 17.34 21.04 2.52
N TYR A 99 17.11 20.54 1.31
CA TYR A 99 18.13 19.89 0.50
C TYR A 99 19.19 20.89 0.01
N ALA A 100 18.80 22.10 -0.38
CA ALA A 100 19.74 23.17 -0.75
C ALA A 100 20.72 23.50 0.40
N LEU A 101 20.24 23.55 1.64
CA LEU A 101 21.14 23.69 2.81
C LEU A 101 22.05 22.48 2.98
N ALA A 102 21.56 21.25 2.73
CA ALA A 102 22.38 20.05 2.83
C ALA A 102 23.55 20.07 1.81
N VAL A 103 23.29 20.55 0.60
CA VAL A 103 24.30 20.72 -0.46
C VAL A 103 25.29 21.85 -0.13
N LEU A 104 24.84 22.95 0.47
CA LEU A 104 25.75 23.99 0.95
C LEU A 104 26.66 23.48 2.08
N ALA A 105 26.11 22.70 3.01
CA ALA A 105 26.85 22.10 4.11
C ALA A 105 27.92 21.10 3.62
N GLU A 106 27.70 20.40 2.51
CA GLU A 106 28.68 19.50 1.87
C GLU A 106 29.97 20.23 1.42
N ARG A 107 29.84 21.49 0.97
CA ARG A 107 30.97 22.29 0.49
C ARG A 107 31.88 22.77 1.62
N SER A 108 31.38 22.75 2.86
CA SER A 108 32.11 23.17 4.04
C SER A 108 33.05 22.07 4.56
N THR A 109 34.23 22.48 5.01
CA THR A 109 35.18 21.59 5.70
C THR A 109 34.92 21.52 7.22
N ASP A 110 34.01 22.34 7.73
CA ASP A 110 33.63 22.41 9.15
C ASP A 110 32.95 21.11 9.63
N PRO A 111 33.47 20.46 10.69
CA PRO A 111 32.80 19.32 11.33
C PRO A 111 31.33 19.59 11.73
N GLY A 112 31.00 20.82 12.15
CA GLY A 112 29.63 21.20 12.53
C GLY A 112 28.66 21.16 11.34
N GLU A 113 29.11 21.62 10.17
CA GLU A 113 28.31 21.56 8.94
C GLU A 113 28.13 20.12 8.44
N ARG A 114 29.10 19.22 8.67
CA ARG A 114 28.90 17.78 8.36
C ARG A 114 27.78 17.14 9.17
N GLN A 115 27.70 17.45 10.47
CA GLN A 115 26.60 16.96 11.32
C GLN A 115 25.26 17.60 10.93
N ARG A 116 25.29 18.89 10.57
CA ARG A 116 24.13 19.60 10.05
C ARG A 116 23.62 18.99 8.74
N ARG A 117 24.50 18.62 7.82
CA ARG A 117 24.15 17.91 6.57
C ARG A 117 23.40 16.62 6.84
N GLU A 118 23.90 15.77 7.74
CA GLU A 118 23.22 14.52 8.08
C GLU A 118 21.80 14.78 8.63
N SER A 119 21.66 15.75 9.54
CA SER A 119 20.35 16.14 10.09
C SER A 119 19.40 16.63 9.00
N LEU A 120 19.88 17.47 8.09
CA LEU A 120 19.08 17.97 6.95
C LEU A 120 18.67 16.83 6.01
N LEU A 121 19.58 15.93 5.64
CA LEU A 121 19.25 14.77 4.80
C LEU A 121 18.24 13.84 5.48
N ARG A 122 18.36 13.59 6.79
CA ARG A 122 17.35 12.83 7.55
C ARG A 122 15.98 13.50 7.52
N HIS A 123 15.91 14.84 7.62
CA HIS A 123 14.64 15.56 7.48
C HIS A 123 14.06 15.46 6.06
N VAL A 124 14.89 15.58 5.02
CA VAL A 124 14.45 15.40 3.63
C VAL A 124 13.92 13.99 3.41
N VAL A 125 14.65 12.96 3.85
CA VAL A 125 14.22 11.55 3.76
C VAL A 125 12.95 11.28 4.57
N ALA A 126 12.75 11.93 5.72
CA ALA A 126 11.52 11.79 6.49
C ALA A 126 10.31 12.43 5.79
N ARG A 127 10.50 13.53 5.04
CA ARG A 127 9.41 14.25 4.36
C ARG A 127 9.10 13.71 2.97
N ALA A 128 10.13 13.27 2.23
CA ALA A 128 10.03 12.57 0.94
C ALA A 128 10.62 11.16 1.05
N PRO A 129 9.94 10.23 1.74
CA PRO A 129 10.48 8.90 1.98
C PRO A 129 10.67 8.08 0.70
N ALA A 130 9.95 8.38 -0.38
CA ALA A 130 10.11 7.77 -1.71
C ALA A 130 11.27 8.38 -2.53
N ASN A 131 11.85 9.52 -2.11
CA ASN A 131 12.93 10.15 -2.85
C ASN A 131 14.27 9.46 -2.56
N ILE A 132 14.81 8.80 -3.59
CA ILE A 132 16.00 7.95 -3.46
C ILE A 132 17.30 8.75 -3.42
N VAL A 133 17.33 9.99 -3.92
CA VAL A 133 18.55 10.80 -4.02
C VAL A 133 19.07 11.17 -2.64
N ALA A 134 18.22 11.78 -1.81
CA ALA A 134 18.59 12.16 -0.45
C ALA A 134 18.98 10.93 0.40
N ARG A 135 18.32 9.78 0.16
CA ARG A 135 18.61 8.54 0.87
C ARG A 135 19.95 7.93 0.47
N LEU A 136 20.28 7.91 -0.83
CA LEU A 136 21.58 7.44 -1.32
C LEU A 136 22.73 8.32 -0.79
N GLU A 137 22.54 9.64 -0.74
CA GLU A 137 23.50 10.55 -0.12
C GLU A 137 23.67 10.30 1.38
N LEU A 138 22.56 10.03 2.08
CA LEU A 138 22.59 9.68 3.50
C LEU A 138 23.35 8.36 3.72
N VAL A 139 23.14 7.34 2.89
CA VAL A 139 23.92 6.08 2.94
C VAL A 139 25.41 6.35 2.83
N ASP A 140 25.83 7.14 1.83
CA ASP A 140 27.25 7.47 1.61
C ASP A 140 27.86 8.20 2.82
N LEU A 141 27.11 9.10 3.46
CA LEU A 141 27.53 9.80 4.66
C LEU A 141 27.67 8.84 5.85
N LEU A 142 26.69 7.96 6.06
CA LEU A 142 26.66 7.02 7.19
C LEU A 142 27.79 6.00 7.13
N VAL A 143 28.08 5.43 5.95
CA VAL A 143 29.21 4.52 5.78
C VAL A 143 30.54 5.23 5.98
N ALA A 144 30.68 6.49 5.52
CA ALA A 144 31.88 7.29 5.74
C ALA A 144 32.11 7.63 7.23
N ARG A 145 31.04 7.78 8.02
CA ARG A 145 31.09 7.99 9.48
C ARG A 145 31.39 6.71 10.26
N GLY A 146 31.35 5.54 9.62
CA GLY A 146 31.48 4.25 10.29
C GLY A 146 30.17 3.73 10.91
N SER A 147 29.03 4.35 10.61
CA SER A 147 27.71 3.96 11.13
C SER A 147 27.07 2.86 10.28
N ALA A 148 27.65 1.66 10.32
CA ALA A 148 27.24 0.51 9.50
C ALA A 148 25.76 0.14 9.69
N GLY A 149 25.28 0.15 10.93
CA GLY A 149 23.89 -0.14 11.29
C GLY A 149 22.92 0.80 10.59
N ASP A 150 23.06 2.11 10.80
CA ASP A 150 22.21 3.13 10.15
C ASP A 150 22.25 3.01 8.62
N ALA A 151 23.44 2.85 8.03
CA ALA A 151 23.59 2.67 6.58
C ALA A 151 22.85 1.42 6.06
N ALA A 152 22.91 0.30 6.79
CA ALA A 152 22.13 -0.89 6.46
C ALA A 152 20.62 -0.61 6.49
N GLY A 153 20.16 0.26 7.40
CA GLY A 153 18.75 0.61 7.52
C GLY A 153 18.24 1.40 6.33
N GLU A 154 19.03 2.37 5.88
CA GLU A 154 18.71 3.15 4.68
C GLU A 154 18.80 2.29 3.40
N LEU A 155 19.75 1.36 3.31
CA LEU A 155 19.83 0.39 2.21
C LEU A 155 18.64 -0.57 2.20
N GLU A 156 18.20 -1.05 3.36
CA GLU A 156 17.00 -1.89 3.48
C GLU A 156 15.72 -1.12 3.12
N ALA A 157 15.65 0.18 3.45
CA ALA A 157 14.54 1.01 2.99
C ALA A 157 14.53 1.13 1.46
N LEU A 158 15.70 1.35 0.84
CA LEU A 158 15.83 1.34 -0.62
C LEU A 158 15.41 -0.02 -1.22
N GLN A 159 15.79 -1.13 -0.59
CA GLN A 159 15.41 -2.48 -1.04
C GLN A 159 13.89 -2.66 -1.14
N ARG A 160 13.15 -2.11 -0.18
CA ARG A 160 11.68 -2.22 -0.12
C ARG A 160 10.98 -1.28 -1.08
N GLN A 161 11.59 -0.15 -1.41
CA GLN A 161 10.98 0.92 -2.20
C GLN A 161 11.29 0.79 -3.70
N LEU A 162 12.53 0.44 -4.02
CA LEU A 162 13.00 0.50 -5.40
C LEU A 162 12.33 -0.58 -6.26
N PRO A 163 12.02 -0.25 -7.52
CA PRO A 163 11.66 -1.25 -8.51
C PRO A 163 12.83 -2.20 -8.76
N GLN A 164 12.66 -3.15 -9.67
CA GLN A 164 13.73 -4.07 -10.01
C GLN A 164 15.02 -3.31 -10.41
N LEU A 165 16.07 -3.46 -9.60
CA LEU A 165 17.34 -2.75 -9.80
C LEU A 165 17.99 -3.12 -11.15
N PRO A 166 18.65 -2.16 -11.83
CA PRO A 166 19.52 -2.48 -12.95
C PRO A 166 20.55 -3.55 -12.54
N ARG A 167 20.81 -4.52 -13.43
CA ARG A 167 21.71 -5.65 -13.14
C ARG A 167 23.08 -5.21 -12.60
N GLU A 168 23.62 -4.11 -13.13
CA GLU A 168 24.91 -3.57 -12.70
C GLU A 168 24.87 -2.94 -11.31
N ALA A 169 23.75 -2.33 -10.93
CA ALA A 169 23.53 -1.73 -9.61
C ALA A 169 23.31 -2.80 -8.53
N ALA A 170 22.54 -3.86 -8.86
CA ALA A 170 22.17 -4.92 -7.92
C ALA A 170 23.37 -5.58 -7.23
N ARG A 171 24.44 -5.91 -7.97
CA ARG A 171 25.65 -6.53 -7.37
C ARG A 171 26.35 -5.63 -6.35
N PHE A 172 26.32 -4.32 -6.56
CA PHE A 172 26.96 -3.35 -5.67
C PHE A 172 26.09 -3.12 -4.44
N PHE A 173 24.78 -3.02 -4.65
CA PHE A 173 23.78 -2.95 -3.60
C PHE A 173 23.89 -4.12 -2.63
N GLU A 174 23.83 -5.36 -3.14
CA GLU A 174 23.91 -6.58 -2.33
C GLU A 174 25.21 -6.65 -1.51
N ARG A 175 26.33 -6.27 -2.13
CA ARG A 175 27.61 -6.25 -1.44
C ARG A 175 27.66 -5.17 -0.35
N ALA A 176 27.15 -3.97 -0.63
CA ALA A 176 27.08 -2.87 0.34
C ALA A 176 26.22 -3.25 1.54
N LEU A 177 25.00 -3.76 1.29
CA LEU A 177 24.05 -4.15 2.32
C LEU A 177 24.62 -5.27 3.20
N ARG A 178 25.19 -6.32 2.60
CA ARG A 178 25.82 -7.43 3.35
C ARG A 178 26.93 -6.94 4.27
N LEU A 179 27.83 -6.08 3.77
CA LEU A 179 28.93 -5.54 4.58
C LEU A 179 28.43 -4.59 5.68
N ALA A 180 27.42 -3.77 5.39
CA ALA A 180 26.81 -2.88 6.37
C ALA A 180 26.11 -3.68 7.49
N ARG A 181 25.36 -4.74 7.17
CA ARG A 181 24.75 -5.66 8.14
C ARG A 181 25.78 -6.35 9.04
N ALA A 182 26.93 -6.73 8.47
CA ALA A 182 28.03 -7.32 9.23
C ALA A 182 28.78 -6.31 10.13
N GLY A 183 28.44 -5.01 10.07
CA GLY A 183 29.13 -3.96 10.84
C GLY A 183 30.38 -3.38 10.14
N HIS A 184 30.65 -3.78 8.89
CA HIS A 184 31.88 -3.45 8.17
C HIS A 184 31.71 -2.17 7.32
N ALA A 185 31.42 -1.02 7.96
CA ALA A 185 31.15 0.24 7.26
C ALA A 185 32.26 0.67 6.28
N ALA A 186 33.53 0.54 6.66
CA ALA A 186 34.66 0.93 5.82
C ALA A 186 34.72 0.11 4.51
N GLU A 187 34.43 -1.19 4.58
CA GLU A 187 34.37 -2.07 3.41
C GLU A 187 33.11 -1.84 2.58
N ALA A 188 31.98 -1.49 3.22
CA ALA A 188 30.72 -1.18 2.56
C ALA A 188 30.77 0.11 1.73
N ALA A 189 31.66 1.06 2.08
CA ALA A 189 31.69 2.39 1.48
C ALA A 189 31.98 2.40 -0.03
N ALA A 190 32.88 1.55 -0.53
CA ALA A 190 33.18 1.50 -1.96
C ALA A 190 32.02 0.89 -2.79
N PRO A 191 31.45 -0.28 -2.41
CA PRO A 191 30.22 -0.78 -3.03
C PRO A 191 29.04 0.20 -2.97
N ALA A 192 28.81 0.87 -1.84
CA ALA A 192 27.71 1.85 -1.70
C ALA A 192 27.84 3.01 -2.71
N ARG A 193 29.03 3.57 -2.86
CA ARG A 193 29.28 4.64 -3.87
C ARG A 193 29.13 4.15 -5.30
N LEU A 194 29.53 2.92 -5.62
CA LEU A 194 29.35 2.34 -6.95
C LEU A 194 27.87 2.09 -7.24
N PHE A 195 27.11 1.66 -6.23
CA PHE A 195 25.65 1.55 -6.33
C PHE A 195 25.02 2.94 -6.57
N HIS A 196 25.36 3.95 -5.77
CA HIS A 196 24.86 5.32 -5.97
C HIS A 196 25.14 5.83 -7.39
N ARG A 197 26.38 5.72 -7.89
CA ARG A 197 26.72 6.14 -9.27
C ARG A 197 25.96 5.37 -10.35
N ALA A 198 25.69 4.09 -10.15
CA ALA A 198 24.88 3.32 -11.08
C ALA A 198 23.43 3.80 -11.11
N MET A 199 22.91 4.31 -9.99
CA MET A 199 21.58 4.90 -9.91
C MET A 199 21.51 6.29 -10.55
N GLU A 200 22.60 7.07 -10.59
CA GLU A 200 22.61 8.43 -11.15
C GLU A 200 22.11 8.50 -12.60
N VAL A 201 22.18 7.43 -13.38
CA VAL A 201 21.72 7.42 -14.79
C VAL A 201 20.30 6.85 -14.97
N THR A 202 19.63 6.51 -13.88
CA THR A 202 18.26 5.96 -13.91
C THR A 202 17.22 7.08 -13.86
N ALA A 203 16.06 6.84 -14.46
CA ALA A 203 14.95 7.80 -14.50
C ALA A 203 14.49 8.19 -13.09
N ALA A 204 14.22 7.20 -12.23
CA ALA A 204 13.90 7.40 -10.81
C ALA A 204 14.88 8.30 -10.04
N TYR A 205 16.18 8.27 -10.34
CA TYR A 205 17.15 9.19 -9.71
C TYR A 205 17.04 10.61 -10.27
N GLN A 206 16.92 10.75 -11.60
CA GLN A 206 16.81 12.06 -12.24
C GLN A 206 15.55 12.80 -11.79
N VAL A 207 14.42 12.10 -11.83
CA VAL A 207 13.14 12.55 -11.29
C VAL A 207 13.26 12.94 -9.81
N GLY A 208 13.87 12.08 -8.99
CA GLY A 208 14.08 12.38 -7.57
C GLY A 208 14.96 13.62 -7.36
N LEU A 209 15.95 13.85 -8.21
CA LEU A 209 16.84 15.00 -8.14
C LEU A 209 16.10 16.29 -8.54
N GLU A 210 15.27 16.21 -9.58
CA GLU A 210 14.43 17.31 -10.03
C GLU A 210 13.46 17.72 -8.91
N ARG A 211 12.73 16.79 -8.30
CA ARG A 211 11.83 17.11 -7.17
C ARG A 211 12.53 17.80 -5.98
N LEU A 212 13.85 17.60 -5.82
CA LEU A 212 14.66 18.26 -4.78
C LEU A 212 15.23 19.62 -5.17
N GLY A 213 14.99 20.12 -6.37
CA GLY A 213 15.50 21.41 -6.79
C GLY A 213 16.74 21.36 -7.69
N GLY A 214 17.23 20.16 -8.05
CA GLY A 214 18.50 19.96 -8.75
C GLY A 214 18.35 19.68 -10.24
N SER A 215 19.26 20.21 -11.06
CA SER A 215 19.37 19.84 -12.48
C SER A 215 20.70 19.14 -12.77
N SER A 216 20.71 18.13 -13.64
CA SER A 216 21.91 17.59 -14.26
C SER A 216 22.44 18.56 -15.34
N GLY A 217 23.01 19.69 -14.91
CA GLY A 217 23.66 20.64 -15.80
C GLY A 217 25.04 20.15 -16.25
N VAL A 218 25.30 20.24 -17.55
CA VAL A 218 26.58 19.97 -18.26
C VAL A 218 27.80 20.33 -17.40
N GLY A 219 28.57 19.32 -16.97
CA GLY A 219 29.86 19.54 -16.28
C GLY A 219 30.12 18.76 -14.99
N GLY A 220 29.30 17.77 -14.61
CA GLY A 220 29.66 16.78 -13.59
C GLY A 220 29.72 17.26 -12.14
N ALA A 221 29.22 18.46 -11.82
CA ALA A 221 29.02 18.93 -10.45
C ALA A 221 27.52 18.95 -10.12
N ARG A 222 27.10 18.25 -9.07
CA ARG A 222 25.72 18.25 -8.56
C ARG A 222 25.31 19.69 -8.18
N GLY A 223 24.36 20.26 -8.92
CA GLY A 223 23.89 21.64 -8.73
C GLY A 223 22.42 21.68 -8.29
N ALA A 224 22.17 21.64 -6.98
CA ALA A 224 20.83 21.66 -6.36
C ALA A 224 20.10 23.03 -6.42
N LEU A 225 20.43 23.86 -7.41
CA LEU A 225 20.11 25.29 -7.38
C LEU A 225 19.74 25.86 -8.74
N VAL A 226 19.62 25.10 -9.83
CA VAL A 226 19.08 25.68 -11.06
C VAL A 226 17.56 25.72 -10.92
N GLY A 227 17.04 26.76 -10.24
CA GLY A 227 15.66 26.82 -9.74
C GLY A 227 14.57 26.59 -10.79
N TYR A 228 13.34 26.37 -10.30
CA TYR A 228 12.19 25.96 -11.10
C TYR A 228 11.56 27.16 -11.79
N PRO A 229 11.05 26.99 -13.02
CA PRO A 229 10.20 28.01 -13.59
C PRO A 229 8.98 28.22 -12.68
N VAL A 230 8.59 29.47 -12.47
CA VAL A 230 7.34 29.79 -11.78
C VAL A 230 6.21 29.62 -12.80
N LEU A 231 5.30 28.67 -12.58
CA LEU A 231 4.22 28.34 -13.51
C LEU A 231 2.92 29.07 -13.18
N THR A 232 2.70 29.39 -11.91
CA THR A 232 1.48 30.04 -11.44
C THR A 232 1.62 31.56 -11.31
N PHE A 233 0.55 32.27 -11.63
CA PHE A 233 0.46 33.69 -11.28
C PHE A 233 0.42 33.86 -9.77
N ASN A 234 0.84 35.04 -9.28
CA ASN A 234 0.83 35.30 -7.85
C ASN A 234 -0.62 35.17 -7.33
N PRO A 235 -0.86 34.49 -6.19
CA PRO A 235 -2.21 34.31 -5.64
C PRO A 235 -2.89 35.63 -5.22
N ASN A 236 -2.15 36.75 -5.23
CA ASN A 236 -2.68 38.09 -5.04
C ASN A 236 -3.49 38.61 -6.25
N MET A 237 -3.50 37.92 -7.39
CA MET A 237 -4.66 37.99 -8.26
C MET A 237 -5.76 37.16 -7.60
N ALA A 238 -6.60 37.85 -6.83
CA ALA A 238 -8.01 37.54 -6.91
C ALA A 238 -8.33 37.42 -8.41
N VAL A 239 -8.86 36.29 -8.86
CA VAL A 239 -9.72 36.31 -10.04
C VAL A 239 -10.60 37.55 -9.86
N PRO A 240 -10.65 38.51 -10.80
CA PRO A 240 -11.29 39.80 -10.59
C PRO A 240 -12.80 39.71 -10.27
N THR A 241 -13.33 38.50 -10.16
CA THR A 241 -14.70 38.17 -9.84
C THR A 241 -14.73 37.01 -8.87
N ASP A 242 -15.59 37.12 -7.85
CA ASP A 242 -15.89 36.02 -6.94
C ASP A 242 -16.69 34.90 -7.60
N ASP A 243 -17.13 35.07 -8.85
CA ASP A 243 -17.99 34.16 -9.60
C ASP A 243 -17.19 32.98 -10.23
N PRO A 244 -17.38 31.72 -9.76
CA PRO A 244 -16.77 30.55 -10.35
C PRO A 244 -17.14 30.35 -11.83
N ARG A 245 -18.34 30.78 -12.25
CA ARG A 245 -18.75 30.64 -13.65
C ARG A 245 -17.97 31.53 -14.59
N ALA A 246 -17.50 32.68 -14.10
CA ALA A 246 -16.68 33.56 -14.90
C ALA A 246 -15.26 33.00 -15.12
N VAL A 247 -14.73 32.23 -14.15
CA VAL A 247 -13.48 31.46 -14.33
C VAL A 247 -13.69 30.41 -15.42
N ALA A 248 -14.71 29.56 -15.25
CA ALA A 248 -15.03 28.52 -16.23
C ALA A 248 -15.32 29.08 -17.64
N ALA A 249 -15.97 30.24 -17.73
CA ALA A 249 -16.26 30.89 -19.00
C ALA A 249 -15.02 31.52 -19.68
N ALA A 250 -13.90 31.66 -18.97
CA ALA A 250 -12.63 32.12 -19.53
C ALA A 250 -11.80 30.97 -20.11
N ILE A 251 -11.97 29.75 -19.59
CA ILE A 251 -11.26 28.54 -20.03
C ILE A 251 -11.60 28.17 -21.46
N ARG A 252 -10.62 27.73 -22.25
CA ARG A 252 -10.82 27.23 -23.61
C ARG A 252 -10.04 25.96 -23.82
N PHE A 253 -10.62 24.99 -24.52
CA PHE A 253 -9.86 23.87 -25.04
C PHE A 253 -9.33 24.21 -26.43
N THR A 254 -8.01 24.13 -26.60
CA THR A 254 -7.34 24.39 -27.88
C THR A 254 -6.89 23.09 -28.51
N ASP A 255 -7.28 22.85 -29.77
CA ASP A 255 -6.79 21.70 -30.53
C ASP A 255 -5.32 21.90 -30.89
N VAL A 256 -4.43 21.25 -30.13
CA VAL A 256 -2.98 21.30 -30.30
C VAL A 256 -2.44 20.06 -31.01
N THR A 257 -3.31 19.17 -31.54
CA THR A 257 -2.92 17.90 -32.19
C THR A 257 -1.76 18.06 -33.17
N ALA A 258 -1.80 19.17 -33.92
CA ALA A 258 -0.78 19.47 -34.90
C ALA A 258 0.59 19.79 -34.29
N GLU A 259 0.58 20.62 -33.25
CA GLU A 259 1.76 21.08 -32.53
C GLU A 259 2.35 19.99 -31.64
N SER A 260 1.49 19.07 -31.19
CA SER A 260 1.81 17.90 -30.38
C SER A 260 2.44 16.76 -31.18
N GLY A 261 2.45 16.80 -32.53
CA GLY A 261 3.14 15.81 -33.36
C GLY A 261 2.33 14.54 -33.73
N LEU A 262 1.04 14.49 -33.41
CA LEU A 262 0.21 13.28 -33.55
C LEU A 262 -0.51 13.13 -34.90
N GLN A 263 -0.33 14.10 -35.81
CA GLN A 263 -1.02 14.14 -37.10
C GLN A 263 -0.57 13.10 -38.12
N GLY A 264 0.51 12.36 -37.82
CA GLY A 264 0.97 11.21 -38.61
C GLY A 264 0.12 9.95 -38.46
N VAL A 265 -0.77 9.88 -37.46
CA VAL A 265 -1.58 8.67 -37.20
C VAL A 265 -2.57 8.42 -38.37
N PRO A 266 -2.58 7.20 -38.96
CA PRO A 266 -3.46 6.88 -40.07
C PRO A 266 -4.93 6.83 -39.62
N ALA A 267 -5.85 7.12 -40.55
CA ALA A 267 -7.28 6.98 -40.30
C ALA A 267 -7.69 5.49 -40.36
N LEU A 268 -8.76 5.15 -39.65
CA LEU A 268 -9.39 3.84 -39.71
C LEU A 268 -9.91 3.53 -41.13
N PRO A 269 -9.96 2.24 -41.51
CA PRO A 269 -10.68 1.81 -42.69
C PRO A 269 -12.14 2.25 -42.65
N GLU A 270 -12.69 2.63 -43.81
CA GLU A 270 -14.05 3.17 -43.94
C GLU A 270 -15.14 2.26 -43.36
N SER A 271 -14.98 0.94 -43.46
CA SER A 271 -15.90 -0.05 -42.89
C SER A 271 -16.01 0.04 -41.37
N VAL A 272 -14.91 0.33 -40.68
CA VAL A 272 -14.86 0.53 -39.22
C VAL A 272 -15.23 1.96 -38.88
N ALA A 273 -14.70 2.93 -39.63
CA ALA A 273 -14.99 4.34 -39.45
C ALA A 273 -16.50 4.64 -39.52
N ASN A 274 -17.29 3.85 -40.25
CA ASN A 274 -18.75 4.02 -40.32
C ASN A 274 -19.54 3.16 -39.32
N SER A 275 -18.90 2.32 -38.50
CA SER A 275 -19.54 1.48 -37.48
C SER A 275 -19.66 2.18 -36.11
N LEU A 276 -20.64 1.77 -35.29
CA LEU A 276 -20.81 2.20 -33.89
C LEU A 276 -19.92 1.44 -32.90
N GLU A 277 -18.91 0.70 -33.37
CA GLU A 277 -18.02 -0.07 -32.50
C GLU A 277 -16.96 0.82 -31.84
N ARG A 278 -16.59 0.57 -30.58
CA ARG A 278 -15.51 1.31 -29.87
C ARG A 278 -14.10 0.88 -30.28
N ALA A 279 -13.91 0.37 -31.50
CA ALA A 279 -12.68 -0.29 -31.91
C ALA A 279 -11.54 0.70 -32.23
N VAL A 280 -11.07 1.47 -31.24
CA VAL A 280 -9.84 2.25 -31.29
C VAL A 280 -9.13 2.07 -29.96
N ALA A 281 -7.92 1.51 -30.00
CA ALA A 281 -7.09 1.48 -28.82
C ALA A 281 -6.63 2.90 -28.46
N LEU A 282 -6.85 3.28 -27.20
CA LEU A 282 -6.42 4.51 -26.57
C LEU A 282 -6.03 4.19 -25.14
N ALA A 283 -4.78 4.45 -24.76
CA ALA A 283 -4.28 4.33 -23.40
C ALA A 283 -3.22 5.41 -23.15
N VAL A 284 -3.20 5.94 -21.93
CA VAL A 284 -2.25 6.94 -21.44
C VAL A 284 -1.50 6.34 -20.26
N GLY A 285 -0.23 6.68 -20.09
CA GLY A 285 0.57 6.28 -18.93
C GLY A 285 2.07 6.28 -19.20
N ASP A 286 2.83 6.76 -18.22
CA ASP A 286 4.31 6.86 -18.22
C ASP A 286 5.02 5.49 -18.27
N TYR A 287 5.42 5.04 -19.46
CA TYR A 287 6.06 3.73 -19.66
C TYR A 287 7.57 3.75 -19.50
N ASP A 288 8.23 4.92 -19.56
CA ASP A 288 9.68 5.04 -19.44
C ASP A 288 10.17 5.71 -18.13
N ASP A 289 9.24 5.98 -17.22
CA ASP A 289 9.44 6.45 -15.84
C ASP A 289 10.03 7.85 -15.76
N ASP A 290 9.70 8.70 -16.74
CA ASP A 290 10.15 10.10 -16.84
C ASP A 290 9.16 11.12 -16.27
N GLU A 291 8.08 10.64 -15.65
CA GLU A 291 6.95 11.39 -15.08
C GLU A 291 6.11 12.16 -16.10
N THR A 292 6.35 12.01 -17.42
CA THR A 292 5.49 12.58 -18.45
C THR A 292 4.53 11.54 -19.02
N GLU A 293 3.35 12.00 -19.44
CA GLU A 293 2.32 11.10 -19.94
C GLU A 293 2.62 10.65 -21.37
N ASP A 294 2.73 9.33 -21.56
CA ASP A 294 2.88 8.70 -22.87
C ASP A 294 1.52 8.29 -23.45
N LEU A 295 1.48 8.13 -24.77
CA LEU A 295 0.24 7.83 -25.48
C LEU A 295 0.38 6.60 -26.35
N PHE A 296 -0.48 5.60 -26.14
CA PHE A 296 -0.74 4.56 -27.11
C PHE A 296 -2.08 4.79 -27.79
N VAL A 297 -2.07 5.04 -29.11
CA VAL A 297 -3.28 5.27 -29.90
C VAL A 297 -3.22 4.61 -31.26
N ALA A 298 -4.30 3.92 -31.63
CA ALA A 298 -4.46 3.28 -32.95
C ALA A 298 -3.29 2.37 -33.39
N GLY A 299 -2.54 1.78 -32.44
CA GLY A 299 -1.43 0.88 -32.72
C GLY A 299 -0.04 1.55 -32.71
N HIS A 300 0.00 2.85 -32.42
CA HIS A 300 1.22 3.65 -32.34
C HIS A 300 1.48 4.04 -30.89
N LEU A 301 2.72 3.87 -30.45
CA LEU A 301 3.21 4.33 -29.15
C LEU A 301 3.99 5.62 -29.33
N PHE A 302 3.71 6.60 -28.48
CA PHE A 302 4.36 7.89 -28.46
C PHE A 302 4.90 8.18 -27.08
N ARG A 303 6.14 8.65 -27.02
CA ARG A 303 6.70 9.21 -25.79
C ARG A 303 6.28 10.68 -25.62
N GLY A 304 5.74 11.02 -24.47
CA GLY A 304 5.40 12.37 -24.05
C GLY A 304 6.62 13.25 -23.78
N SER A 305 6.39 14.56 -23.81
CA SER A 305 7.27 15.60 -23.26
C SER A 305 6.57 16.95 -23.38
N LEU A 306 5.88 17.35 -22.32
CA LEU A 306 5.24 18.67 -22.17
C LEU A 306 4.32 19.04 -23.35
N GLY A 307 3.32 18.18 -23.58
CA GLY A 307 2.33 18.32 -24.65
C GLY A 307 2.82 17.99 -26.05
N ARG A 308 4.07 17.51 -26.21
CA ARG A 308 4.59 16.96 -27.47
C ARG A 308 4.78 15.45 -27.38
N PHE A 309 4.51 14.79 -28.49
CA PHE A 309 4.58 13.36 -28.63
C PHE A 309 5.56 12.98 -29.74
N VAL A 310 6.50 12.10 -29.42
CA VAL A 310 7.45 11.54 -30.38
C VAL A 310 7.09 10.07 -30.57
N GLU A 311 6.83 9.65 -31.81
CA GLU A 311 6.49 8.25 -32.09
C GLU A 311 7.69 7.33 -31.81
N THR A 312 7.50 6.34 -30.95
CA THR A 312 8.53 5.39 -30.50
C THR A 312 8.22 3.94 -30.85
N SER A 313 7.08 3.64 -31.49
CA SER A 313 6.64 2.26 -31.83
C SER A 313 7.77 1.35 -32.32
N GLY A 314 8.55 1.81 -33.31
CA GLY A 314 9.63 1.02 -33.90
C GLY A 314 10.83 0.81 -32.96
N SER A 315 11.29 1.86 -32.28
CA SER A 315 12.40 1.77 -31.32
C SER A 315 12.03 0.98 -30.06
N ALA A 316 10.75 1.03 -29.67
CA ALA A 316 10.20 0.28 -28.55
C ALA A 316 9.93 -1.20 -28.87
N GLY A 317 10.09 -1.61 -30.14
CA GLY A 317 9.92 -3.00 -30.57
C GLY A 317 8.46 -3.43 -30.76
N LEU A 318 7.53 -2.48 -30.91
CA LEU A 318 6.12 -2.79 -31.15
C LEU A 318 5.91 -3.18 -32.62
N ALA A 319 5.52 -4.44 -32.84
CA ALA A 319 5.19 -4.98 -34.16
C ALA A 319 3.82 -5.65 -34.14
N LEU A 320 2.75 -4.85 -34.21
CA LEU A 320 1.37 -5.33 -34.27
C LEU A 320 1.00 -5.66 -35.72
N ARG A 321 0.59 -6.90 -35.97
CA ARG A 321 0.17 -7.37 -37.32
C ARG A 321 -1.26 -7.00 -37.65
N ASP A 322 -2.11 -7.08 -36.63
CA ASP A 322 -3.53 -6.81 -36.71
C ASP A 322 -3.85 -5.44 -36.12
N ARG A 323 -4.97 -4.86 -36.54
CA ARG A 323 -5.41 -3.54 -36.09
C ARG A 323 -5.73 -3.59 -34.60
N SER A 324 -5.23 -2.64 -33.82
CA SER A 324 -5.56 -2.49 -32.40
C SER A 324 -6.99 -1.98 -32.20
N VAL A 325 -7.66 -2.50 -31.18
CA VAL A 325 -9.08 -2.20 -30.88
C VAL A 325 -9.30 -1.67 -29.46
N ALA A 326 -8.49 -2.12 -28.50
CA ALA A 326 -8.47 -1.62 -27.12
C ALA A 326 -7.05 -1.76 -26.58
N ALA A 327 -6.70 -0.94 -25.59
CA ALA A 327 -5.43 -1.04 -24.89
C ALA A 327 -5.59 -0.59 -23.44
N ALA A 328 -4.70 -1.07 -22.57
CA ALA A 328 -4.57 -0.63 -21.19
C ALA A 328 -3.11 -0.78 -20.75
N PHE A 329 -2.59 0.24 -20.06
CA PHE A 329 -1.34 0.12 -19.33
C PHE A 329 -1.57 -0.49 -17.95
N GLY A 330 -0.58 -1.23 -17.44
CA GLY A 330 -0.58 -1.80 -16.09
C GLY A 330 0.73 -2.51 -15.78
N ASP A 331 1.24 -2.42 -14.55
CA ASP A 331 2.44 -3.11 -14.08
C ASP A 331 2.04 -4.49 -13.53
N PHE A 332 1.83 -5.46 -14.42
CA PHE A 332 1.23 -6.75 -14.04
C PHE A 332 2.22 -7.66 -13.31
N ASP A 333 3.52 -7.51 -13.54
CA ASP A 333 4.55 -8.28 -12.84
C ASP A 333 5.14 -7.57 -11.61
N ASN A 334 4.61 -6.39 -11.30
CA ASN A 334 4.93 -5.55 -10.15
C ASN A 334 6.42 -5.16 -10.11
N ASP A 335 7.04 -5.03 -11.28
CA ASP A 335 8.47 -4.69 -11.45
C ASP A 335 8.75 -3.18 -11.46
N GLY A 336 7.69 -2.37 -11.44
CA GLY A 336 7.70 -0.91 -11.37
C GLY A 336 7.61 -0.23 -12.71
N ARG A 337 7.46 -0.97 -13.81
CA ARG A 337 7.31 -0.41 -15.16
C ARG A 337 5.91 -0.69 -15.69
N LEU A 338 5.29 0.26 -16.38
CA LEU A 338 4.02 0.00 -17.04
C LEU A 338 4.24 -0.95 -18.23
N ASP A 339 3.53 -2.07 -18.20
CA ASP A 339 3.35 -2.97 -19.34
C ASP A 339 2.11 -2.55 -20.14
N LEU A 340 1.97 -3.07 -21.36
CA LEU A 340 0.88 -2.69 -22.25
C LEU A 340 0.12 -3.93 -22.74
N TYR A 341 -1.15 -4.04 -22.37
CA TYR A 341 -2.06 -4.97 -23.03
C TYR A 341 -2.70 -4.30 -24.25
N VAL A 342 -2.65 -4.96 -25.41
CA VAL A 342 -3.30 -4.52 -26.64
C VAL A 342 -4.20 -5.62 -27.16
N ALA A 343 -5.49 -5.36 -27.22
CA ALA A 343 -6.40 -6.16 -28.00
C ALA A 343 -6.30 -5.76 -29.48
N THR A 344 -6.20 -6.76 -30.36
CA THR A 344 -6.26 -6.56 -31.82
C THR A 344 -7.49 -7.24 -32.41
N THR A 345 -7.76 -6.99 -33.69
CA THR A 345 -8.80 -7.72 -34.44
C THR A 345 -8.53 -9.21 -34.56
N GLY A 346 -7.29 -9.66 -34.32
CA GLY A 346 -6.90 -11.07 -34.34
C GLY A 346 -6.82 -11.68 -32.94
N ARG A 347 -5.85 -11.22 -32.13
CA ARG A 347 -5.56 -11.72 -30.78
C ARG A 347 -5.25 -10.63 -29.77
N GLY A 348 -5.19 -10.98 -28.49
CA GLY A 348 -4.55 -10.14 -27.47
C GLY A 348 -3.03 -10.23 -27.52
N VAL A 349 -2.37 -9.12 -27.20
CA VAL A 349 -0.93 -8.97 -27.08
C VAL A 349 -0.66 -8.40 -25.70
N LEU A 350 0.20 -9.04 -24.91
CA LEU A 350 0.69 -8.52 -23.64
C LEU A 350 2.16 -8.16 -23.84
N LEU A 351 2.44 -6.87 -23.89
CA LEU A 351 3.76 -6.31 -24.11
C LEU A 351 4.39 -6.00 -22.75
N ARG A 352 5.30 -6.87 -22.31
CA ARG A 352 6.07 -6.66 -21.08
C ARG A 352 7.18 -5.64 -21.32
N ASN A 353 7.29 -4.64 -20.46
CA ASN A 353 8.31 -3.61 -20.51
C ASN A 353 9.65 -4.14 -19.98
N ALA A 354 10.60 -4.31 -20.89
CA ALA A 354 11.93 -4.85 -20.59
C ALA A 354 12.89 -3.79 -20.03
N GLY A 355 12.43 -2.55 -19.83
CA GLY A 355 13.24 -1.39 -19.47
C GLY A 355 13.90 -0.72 -20.68
N GLY A 356 14.40 0.50 -20.47
CA GLY A 356 15.03 1.31 -21.51
C GLY A 356 14.10 1.68 -22.67
N GLY A 357 12.78 1.71 -22.39
CA GLY A 357 11.74 2.03 -23.36
C GLY A 357 11.48 0.94 -24.41
N THR A 358 11.73 -0.34 -24.10
CA THR A 358 11.50 -1.47 -25.03
C THR A 358 10.53 -2.50 -24.48
N PHE A 359 9.74 -3.11 -25.36
CA PHE A 359 8.73 -4.11 -25.00
C PHE A 359 9.01 -5.49 -25.60
N ARG A 360 8.45 -6.52 -24.96
CA ARG A 360 8.45 -7.90 -25.44
C ARG A 360 7.05 -8.49 -25.35
N ASP A 361 6.54 -9.05 -26.44
CA ASP A 361 5.28 -9.79 -26.41
C ASP A 361 5.45 -11.11 -25.63
N VAL A 362 4.74 -11.21 -24.51
CA VAL A 362 4.71 -12.38 -23.63
C VAL A 362 3.34 -13.04 -23.57
N ALA A 363 2.38 -12.64 -24.43
CA ALA A 363 0.99 -13.12 -24.37
C ALA A 363 0.88 -14.66 -24.36
N ALA A 364 1.68 -15.34 -25.18
CA ALA A 364 1.64 -16.80 -25.26
C ALA A 364 2.17 -17.47 -23.99
N THR A 365 3.29 -17.00 -23.46
CA THR A 365 3.87 -17.53 -22.22
C THR A 365 3.04 -17.16 -20.99
N ALA A 366 2.34 -16.03 -21.04
CA ALA A 366 1.47 -15.54 -19.98
C ALA A 366 0.07 -16.20 -20.00
N GLY A 367 -0.25 -17.06 -20.97
CA GLY A 367 -1.56 -17.71 -21.05
C GLY A 367 -2.68 -16.85 -21.65
N LEU A 368 -2.34 -15.76 -22.34
CA LEU A 368 -3.26 -14.78 -22.92
C LEU A 368 -3.35 -14.85 -24.46
N ALA A 369 -2.75 -15.85 -25.10
CA ALA A 369 -2.74 -15.98 -26.57
C ALA A 369 -4.15 -15.92 -27.20
N ASP A 370 -5.13 -16.55 -26.55
CA ASP A 370 -6.51 -16.68 -27.03
C ASP A 370 -7.48 -15.71 -26.34
N SER A 371 -6.99 -14.56 -25.89
CA SER A 371 -7.81 -13.56 -25.17
C SER A 371 -8.74 -12.71 -26.05
N GLY A 372 -8.70 -12.84 -27.38
CA GLY A 372 -9.51 -12.04 -28.33
C GLY A 372 -10.92 -12.59 -28.62
N PRO A 373 -11.82 -11.83 -29.29
CA PRO A 373 -11.80 -10.39 -29.56
C PRO A 373 -12.36 -9.56 -28.38
N VAL A 374 -11.67 -8.48 -28.00
CA VAL A 374 -11.96 -7.67 -26.79
C VAL A 374 -12.48 -6.29 -27.17
N ALA A 375 -13.45 -5.78 -26.41
CA ALA A 375 -13.99 -4.42 -26.53
C ALA A 375 -13.32 -3.43 -25.55
N LYS A 376 -12.99 -3.86 -24.34
CA LYS A 376 -12.31 -3.07 -23.29
C LYS A 376 -11.44 -4.00 -22.44
N ALA A 377 -10.28 -3.51 -22.02
CA ALA A 377 -9.42 -4.16 -21.04
C ALA A 377 -9.32 -3.27 -19.80
N LEU A 378 -9.29 -3.87 -18.62
CA LEU A 378 -9.13 -3.20 -17.34
C LEU A 378 -8.17 -4.02 -16.48
N PHE A 379 -7.07 -3.39 -16.04
CA PHE A 379 -6.24 -3.93 -14.97
C PHE A 379 -6.82 -3.53 -13.62
N SER A 380 -6.98 -4.48 -12.71
CA SER A 380 -7.48 -4.28 -11.36
C SER A 380 -7.05 -5.45 -10.49
N ASP A 381 -6.77 -5.23 -9.21
CA ASP A 381 -6.58 -6.31 -8.24
C ASP A 381 -7.96 -6.84 -7.84
N LEU A 382 -8.45 -7.91 -8.50
CA LEU A 382 -9.85 -8.37 -8.34
C LEU A 382 -10.02 -9.25 -7.11
N ASP A 383 -8.94 -9.83 -6.60
CA ASP A 383 -8.98 -10.74 -5.46
C ASP A 383 -8.17 -10.27 -4.24
N HIS A 384 -7.71 -9.01 -4.26
CA HIS A 384 -7.06 -8.27 -3.18
C HIS A 384 -5.80 -8.96 -2.66
N ASP A 385 -4.99 -9.52 -3.56
CA ASP A 385 -3.79 -10.28 -3.24
C ASP A 385 -2.46 -9.50 -3.50
N GLY A 386 -2.59 -8.28 -4.04
CA GLY A 386 -1.51 -7.34 -4.25
C GLY A 386 -0.87 -7.38 -5.64
N ASP A 387 -1.40 -8.14 -6.59
CA ASP A 387 -1.05 -8.02 -8.01
C ASP A 387 -2.24 -7.56 -8.89
N LEU A 388 -1.95 -7.17 -10.14
CA LEU A 388 -3.00 -6.74 -11.06
C LEU A 388 -3.51 -7.92 -11.88
N ASP A 389 -4.81 -8.17 -11.79
CA ASP A 389 -5.57 -9.04 -12.68
C ASP A 389 -6.03 -8.27 -13.92
N LEU A 390 -6.56 -9.00 -14.90
CA LEU A 390 -7.02 -8.45 -16.16
C LEU A 390 -8.47 -8.86 -16.46
N PHE A 391 -9.39 -7.91 -16.36
CA PHE A 391 -10.76 -8.08 -16.85
C PHE A 391 -10.85 -7.66 -18.33
N LEU A 392 -11.43 -8.53 -19.16
CA LEU A 392 -11.66 -8.28 -20.56
C LEU A 392 -13.17 -8.30 -20.86
N ALA A 393 -13.68 -7.16 -21.32
CA ALA A 393 -15.02 -7.09 -21.86
C ALA A 393 -15.02 -7.62 -23.29
N THR A 394 -15.85 -8.62 -23.62
CA THR A 394 -15.86 -9.23 -24.95
C THR A 394 -17.27 -9.46 -25.50
N ALA A 395 -17.40 -9.38 -26.82
CA ALA A 395 -18.67 -9.66 -27.51
C ALA A 395 -19.14 -11.11 -27.37
N ALA A 396 -18.26 -12.04 -26.95
CA ALA A 396 -18.52 -13.46 -26.78
C ALA A 396 -18.33 -13.93 -25.32
N GLY A 397 -18.55 -13.03 -24.36
CA GLY A 397 -18.56 -13.29 -22.92
C GLY A 397 -17.46 -12.58 -22.15
N SER A 398 -17.70 -12.21 -20.90
CA SER A 398 -16.65 -11.62 -20.05
C SER A 398 -15.54 -12.64 -19.77
N ARG A 399 -14.31 -12.15 -19.64
CA ARG A 399 -13.18 -12.92 -19.14
C ARG A 399 -12.52 -12.18 -17.99
N ALA A 400 -12.14 -12.90 -16.95
CA ALA A 400 -11.40 -12.38 -15.82
C ALA A 400 -10.15 -13.24 -15.68
N TYR A 401 -9.00 -12.66 -16.00
CA TYR A 401 -7.72 -13.34 -15.95
C TYR A 401 -7.04 -12.99 -14.65
N ARG A 402 -7.01 -13.97 -13.75
CA ARG A 402 -6.30 -13.86 -12.49
C ARG A 402 -4.81 -14.06 -12.70
N ASN A 403 -3.99 -13.17 -12.18
CA ASN A 403 -2.54 -13.32 -12.19
C ASN A 403 -2.12 -14.41 -11.19
N ASN A 404 -1.04 -15.13 -11.48
CA ASN A 404 -0.56 -16.25 -10.66
C ASN A 404 0.74 -15.91 -9.92
N LEU A 405 1.11 -14.62 -9.89
CA LEU A 405 2.35 -14.09 -9.32
C LEU A 405 3.65 -14.61 -9.97
N ASP A 406 3.55 -15.32 -11.09
CA ASP A 406 4.67 -15.92 -11.80
C ASP A 406 4.77 -15.46 -13.27
N GLY A 407 4.04 -14.39 -13.61
CA GLY A 407 3.96 -13.82 -14.95
C GLY A 407 2.98 -14.55 -15.87
N THR A 408 2.21 -15.51 -15.35
CA THR A 408 1.13 -16.18 -16.06
C THR A 408 -0.24 -15.80 -15.50
N PHE A 409 -1.25 -15.88 -16.36
CA PHE A 409 -2.64 -15.65 -16.02
C PHE A 409 -3.47 -16.93 -16.15
N ARG A 410 -4.54 -16.99 -15.36
CA ARG A 410 -5.56 -18.04 -15.44
C ARG A 410 -6.94 -17.40 -15.65
N GLU A 411 -7.68 -17.86 -16.65
CA GLU A 411 -9.08 -17.44 -16.85
C GLU A 411 -9.94 -18.00 -15.70
N MET A 412 -10.68 -17.12 -15.04
CA MET A 412 -11.39 -17.33 -13.79
C MET A 412 -12.79 -16.70 -13.75
N ALA A 413 -13.33 -16.16 -14.86
CA ALA A 413 -14.62 -15.46 -14.82
C ALA A 413 -15.74 -16.32 -14.25
N ALA A 414 -15.86 -17.60 -14.66
CA ALA A 414 -16.90 -18.48 -14.12
C ALA A 414 -16.69 -18.84 -12.64
N PRO A 415 -15.50 -19.30 -12.21
CA PRO A 415 -15.19 -19.49 -10.78
C PRO A 415 -15.41 -18.25 -9.89
N MET A 416 -15.11 -17.06 -10.42
CA MET A 416 -15.28 -15.79 -9.73
C MET A 416 -16.74 -15.31 -9.70
N GLY A 417 -17.67 -15.91 -10.46
CA GLY A 417 -19.05 -15.41 -10.57
C GLY A 417 -19.22 -14.23 -11.55
N LEU A 418 -18.20 -13.94 -12.36
CA LEU A 418 -18.16 -12.85 -13.33
C LEU A 418 -18.50 -13.27 -14.77
N ALA A 419 -18.81 -14.54 -15.03
CA ALA A 419 -19.09 -15.04 -16.37
C ALA A 419 -20.42 -14.48 -16.93
N MET A 420 -20.33 -13.83 -18.08
CA MET A 420 -21.46 -13.25 -18.80
C MET A 420 -21.51 -13.75 -20.25
N ALA A 421 -22.68 -13.61 -20.89
CA ALA A 421 -22.85 -13.96 -22.31
C ALA A 421 -22.16 -12.97 -23.25
N SER A 422 -22.09 -11.69 -22.86
CA SER A 422 -21.39 -10.63 -23.61
C SER A 422 -21.16 -9.42 -22.71
N SER A 423 -20.08 -8.69 -22.96
CA SER A 423 -19.73 -7.43 -22.31
C SER A 423 -19.08 -6.48 -23.31
N ARG A 424 -19.23 -5.17 -23.05
CA ARG A 424 -18.73 -4.09 -23.91
C ARG A 424 -17.84 -3.12 -23.14
N ASP A 425 -18.19 -2.83 -21.90
CA ASP A 425 -17.48 -1.88 -21.06
C ASP A 425 -17.53 -2.30 -19.60
N VAL A 426 -16.64 -1.75 -18.79
CA VAL A 426 -16.53 -2.04 -17.36
C VAL A 426 -16.03 -0.81 -16.60
N GLY A 427 -16.59 -0.57 -15.42
CA GLY A 427 -16.07 0.34 -14.41
C GLY A 427 -15.81 -0.43 -13.11
N ALA A 428 -14.80 -0.03 -12.35
CA ALA A 428 -14.45 -0.60 -11.06
C ALA A 428 -14.50 0.47 -9.96
N GLY A 429 -14.79 0.06 -8.74
CA GLY A 429 -14.83 0.93 -7.57
C GLY A 429 -15.44 0.20 -6.36
N ASP A 430 -15.28 0.76 -5.17
CA ASP A 430 -15.95 0.30 -3.95
C ASP A 430 -17.33 0.98 -3.87
N PHE A 431 -18.38 0.30 -4.34
CA PHE A 431 -19.71 0.91 -4.51
C PHE A 431 -20.59 0.79 -3.25
N ASP A 432 -20.30 -0.16 -2.36
CA ASP A 432 -21.03 -0.32 -1.10
C ASP A 432 -20.26 0.15 0.15
N GLY A 433 -19.01 0.56 -0.02
CA GLY A 433 -18.16 1.17 1.00
C GLY A 433 -17.48 0.15 1.91
N ASP A 434 -17.46 -1.14 1.55
CA ASP A 434 -16.88 -2.20 2.35
C ASP A 434 -15.35 -2.35 2.17
N GLY A 435 -14.78 -1.66 1.19
CA GLY A 435 -13.35 -1.67 0.88
C GLY A 435 -12.92 -2.70 -0.16
N HIS A 436 -13.86 -3.50 -0.68
CA HIS A 436 -13.63 -4.39 -1.80
C HIS A 436 -13.88 -3.69 -3.15
N THR A 437 -13.11 -4.08 -4.17
CA THR A 437 -13.31 -3.54 -5.52
C THR A 437 -14.41 -4.29 -6.23
N ASP A 438 -15.53 -3.61 -6.47
CA ASP A 438 -16.70 -4.09 -7.22
C ASP A 438 -16.59 -3.75 -8.70
N LEU A 439 -17.46 -4.37 -9.52
CA LEU A 439 -17.51 -4.12 -10.96
C LEU A 439 -18.92 -3.76 -11.45
N VAL A 440 -19.02 -2.69 -12.24
CA VAL A 440 -20.19 -2.41 -13.09
C VAL A 440 -19.84 -2.77 -14.53
N VAL A 441 -20.52 -3.78 -15.08
CA VAL A 441 -20.28 -4.28 -16.44
C VAL A 441 -21.45 -3.96 -17.36
N VAL A 442 -21.17 -3.27 -18.47
CA VAL A 442 -22.15 -2.99 -19.53
C VAL A 442 -22.12 -4.12 -20.55
N GLY A 443 -23.25 -4.79 -20.73
CA GLY A 443 -23.45 -5.88 -21.70
C GLY A 443 -23.60 -5.40 -23.14
N ALA A 444 -23.35 -6.29 -24.11
CA ALA A 444 -23.63 -5.95 -25.51
C ALA A 444 -25.13 -5.69 -25.76
N ASP A 445 -25.99 -6.25 -24.91
CA ASP A 445 -27.44 -6.06 -24.82
C ASP A 445 -27.87 -4.68 -24.28
N GLY A 446 -26.92 -3.84 -23.85
CA GLY A 446 -27.18 -2.51 -23.29
C GLY A 446 -27.58 -2.52 -21.81
N ARG A 447 -27.54 -3.68 -21.14
CA ARG A 447 -27.82 -3.75 -19.70
C ARG A 447 -26.56 -3.48 -18.88
N ALA A 448 -26.66 -2.68 -17.83
CA ALA A 448 -25.63 -2.59 -16.80
C ALA A 448 -25.89 -3.65 -15.72
N ARG A 449 -24.82 -4.30 -15.25
CA ARG A 449 -24.86 -5.25 -14.13
C ARG A 449 -23.84 -4.86 -13.09
N LEU A 450 -24.22 -4.93 -11.82
CA LEU A 450 -23.33 -4.66 -10.69
C LEU A 450 -22.96 -5.97 -10.02
N PHE A 451 -21.66 -6.19 -9.86
CA PHE A 451 -21.07 -7.34 -9.19
C PHE A 451 -20.34 -6.87 -7.95
N HIS A 452 -20.84 -7.22 -6.75
CA HIS A 452 -20.12 -6.96 -5.51
C HIS A 452 -19.04 -8.01 -5.30
N ASN A 453 -17.88 -7.58 -4.83
CA ASN A 453 -16.78 -8.46 -4.48
C ASN A 453 -16.89 -8.91 -3.03
N LEU A 454 -17.04 -10.22 -2.82
CA LEU A 454 -17.23 -10.83 -1.51
C LEU A 454 -15.91 -11.23 -0.83
N GLY A 455 -14.77 -10.80 -1.39
CA GLY A 455 -13.44 -11.28 -1.05
C GLY A 455 -13.18 -12.71 -1.56
N GLN A 456 -11.93 -13.16 -1.41
CA GLN A 456 -11.48 -14.50 -1.80
C GLN A 456 -11.75 -14.84 -3.28
N GLY A 457 -11.69 -13.82 -4.15
CA GLY A 457 -11.93 -13.96 -5.59
C GLY A 457 -13.35 -14.42 -5.93
N ARG A 458 -14.37 -14.01 -5.18
CA ARG A 458 -15.79 -14.30 -5.48
C ARG A 458 -16.59 -13.03 -5.63
N PHE A 459 -17.46 -13.01 -6.63
CA PHE A 459 -18.37 -11.91 -6.93
C PHE A 459 -19.81 -12.39 -6.95
N GLU A 460 -20.73 -11.50 -6.58
CA GLU A 460 -22.17 -11.73 -6.63
C GLU A 460 -22.86 -10.68 -7.50
N ASP A 461 -23.72 -11.11 -8.42
CA ASP A 461 -24.57 -10.21 -9.20
C ASP A 461 -25.70 -9.67 -8.32
N VAL A 462 -25.57 -8.41 -7.92
CA VAL A 462 -26.54 -7.69 -7.07
C VAL A 462 -27.41 -6.72 -7.89
N THR A 463 -27.40 -6.80 -9.21
CA THR A 463 -28.08 -5.84 -10.12
C THR A 463 -29.55 -5.59 -9.78
N ALA A 464 -30.25 -6.65 -9.34
CA ALA A 464 -31.66 -6.55 -8.96
C ALA A 464 -31.86 -5.76 -7.66
N ALA A 465 -30.96 -5.92 -6.69
CA ALA A 465 -31.01 -5.25 -5.40
C ALA A 465 -30.45 -3.82 -5.47
N SER A 466 -29.52 -3.56 -6.40
CA SER A 466 -28.84 -2.26 -6.52
C SER A 466 -29.65 -1.17 -7.20
N GLY A 467 -30.80 -1.50 -7.81
CA GLY A 467 -31.62 -0.53 -8.55
C GLY A 467 -31.21 -0.34 -10.02
N LEU A 468 -30.17 -1.02 -10.51
CA LEU A 468 -29.70 -0.91 -11.89
C LEU A 468 -30.42 -1.84 -12.89
N ALA A 469 -31.29 -2.74 -12.42
CA ALA A 469 -32.00 -3.70 -13.28
C ALA A 469 -32.86 -3.08 -14.40
N THR A 470 -33.23 -1.80 -14.29
CA THR A 470 -34.00 -1.08 -15.32
C THR A 470 -33.13 -0.54 -16.48
N VAL A 471 -31.81 -0.54 -16.33
CA VAL A 471 -30.88 -0.10 -17.38
C VAL A 471 -30.88 -1.10 -18.53
N THR A 472 -31.22 -0.65 -19.74
CA THR A 472 -31.32 -1.52 -20.92
C THR A 472 -30.72 -0.94 -22.20
N ARG A 473 -30.18 0.29 -22.17
CA ARG A 473 -29.66 1.00 -23.36
C ARG A 473 -28.27 1.60 -23.16
N ALA A 474 -27.52 1.13 -22.15
CA ALA A 474 -26.21 1.65 -21.79
C ALA A 474 -25.16 1.39 -22.89
N GLY A 475 -24.33 2.39 -23.19
CA GLY A 475 -23.20 2.27 -24.12
C GLY A 475 -21.84 2.10 -23.45
N ALA A 476 -21.63 2.86 -22.38
CA ALA A 476 -20.42 2.94 -21.58
C ALA A 476 -20.77 3.38 -20.17
N VAL A 477 -19.83 3.20 -19.24
CA VAL A 477 -19.95 3.63 -17.85
C VAL A 477 -18.78 4.54 -17.48
N ALA A 478 -19.08 5.65 -16.81
CA ALA A 478 -18.11 6.49 -16.11
C ALA A 478 -18.40 6.44 -14.61
N VAL A 479 -17.35 6.35 -13.80
CA VAL A 479 -17.39 6.22 -12.34
C VAL A 479 -16.75 7.44 -11.70
N GLY A 480 -17.38 8.02 -10.68
CA GLY A 480 -16.82 9.13 -9.92
C GLY A 480 -17.78 9.69 -8.89
N ASP A 481 -17.26 10.18 -7.77
CA ASP A 481 -18.00 10.93 -6.74
C ASP A 481 -18.23 12.36 -7.25
N TYR A 482 -19.33 12.60 -7.97
CA TYR A 482 -19.55 13.89 -8.64
C TYR A 482 -20.11 14.94 -7.69
N ASP A 483 -20.87 14.55 -6.67
CA ASP A 483 -21.49 15.49 -5.74
C ASP A 483 -20.63 15.74 -4.48
N ASN A 484 -19.53 15.00 -4.34
CA ASN A 484 -18.58 15.00 -3.22
C ASN A 484 -19.23 14.53 -1.91
N ASP A 485 -20.05 13.47 -1.98
CA ASP A 485 -20.68 12.85 -0.81
C ASP A 485 -19.90 11.63 -0.26
N GLY A 486 -18.77 11.29 -0.89
CA GLY A 486 -17.89 10.20 -0.49
C GLY A 486 -18.32 8.83 -0.97
N PHE A 487 -19.28 8.74 -1.91
CA PHE A 487 -19.66 7.51 -2.57
C PHE A 487 -19.47 7.61 -4.09
N LEU A 488 -19.04 6.52 -4.72
CA LEU A 488 -18.82 6.52 -6.17
C LEU A 488 -20.16 6.39 -6.90
N ASP A 489 -20.45 7.37 -7.76
CA ASP A 489 -21.64 7.41 -8.62
C ASP A 489 -21.35 6.86 -10.02
N LEU A 490 -22.43 6.71 -10.81
CA LEU A 490 -22.35 6.18 -12.17
C LEU A 490 -23.01 7.13 -13.17
N PHE A 491 -22.31 7.43 -14.26
CA PHE A 491 -22.92 7.94 -15.47
C PHE A 491 -22.91 6.89 -16.57
N LEU A 492 -24.09 6.58 -17.10
CA LEU A 492 -24.29 5.62 -18.19
C LEU A 492 -24.65 6.35 -19.48
N THR A 493 -23.83 6.19 -20.50
CA THR A 493 -24.12 6.71 -21.85
C THR A 493 -25.20 5.88 -22.54
N SER A 494 -25.71 6.33 -23.69
CA SER A 494 -26.71 5.60 -24.47
C SER A 494 -26.31 5.40 -25.93
N LEU A 495 -26.36 4.16 -26.44
CA LEU A 495 -25.90 3.81 -27.79
C LEU A 495 -26.73 4.35 -28.95
N ASP A 496 -27.98 4.73 -28.67
CA ASP A 496 -28.89 5.36 -29.63
C ASP A 496 -29.11 6.84 -29.30
N GLY A 497 -28.50 7.33 -28.23
CA GLY A 497 -28.59 8.72 -27.78
C GLY A 497 -29.98 9.12 -27.25
N THR A 498 -30.78 8.17 -26.77
CA THR A 498 -32.14 8.46 -26.25
C THR A 498 -32.25 8.42 -24.72
N ASP A 499 -31.42 7.63 -24.04
CA ASP A 499 -31.59 7.33 -22.62
C ASP A 499 -30.29 7.33 -21.80
N PRO A 500 -29.38 8.33 -21.92
CA PRO A 500 -28.29 8.48 -20.96
C PRO A 500 -28.85 8.80 -19.57
N ALA A 501 -28.14 8.36 -18.54
CA ALA A 501 -28.60 8.43 -17.16
C ALA A 501 -27.45 8.63 -16.17
N LEU A 502 -27.67 9.52 -15.19
CA LEU A 502 -26.81 9.70 -14.02
C LEU A 502 -27.47 8.99 -12.85
N TYR A 503 -26.71 8.17 -12.13
CA TYR A 503 -27.16 7.39 -11.00
C TYR A 503 -26.40 7.81 -9.75
N HIS A 504 -27.13 8.29 -8.75
CA HIS A 504 -26.61 8.65 -7.43
C HIS A 504 -26.52 7.41 -6.55
N ASN A 505 -25.36 7.22 -5.90
CA ASN A 505 -25.13 6.14 -4.96
C ASN A 505 -25.60 6.56 -3.55
N ARG A 506 -26.46 5.75 -2.93
CA ARG A 506 -26.98 6.04 -1.58
C ARG A 506 -26.01 5.69 -0.45
N GLY A 507 -24.82 5.20 -0.77
CA GLY A 507 -23.79 4.78 0.18
C GLY A 507 -24.08 3.47 0.88
N ASP A 508 -24.86 2.61 0.24
CA ASP A 508 -25.18 1.25 0.68
C ASP A 508 -25.16 0.23 -0.48
N GLY A 509 -24.51 0.57 -1.59
CA GLY A 509 -24.46 -0.23 -2.81
C GLY A 509 -25.73 -0.14 -3.67
N THR A 510 -26.71 0.69 -3.27
CA THR A 510 -27.91 0.95 -4.08
C THR A 510 -27.85 2.30 -4.78
N PHE A 511 -28.38 2.32 -6.00
CA PHE A 511 -28.38 3.46 -6.90
C PHE A 511 -29.79 3.94 -7.18
N GLU A 512 -29.95 5.26 -7.26
CA GLU A 512 -31.17 5.90 -7.74
C GLU A 512 -30.90 6.82 -8.92
N LEU A 513 -31.92 7.05 -9.74
CA LEU A 513 -31.79 7.96 -10.87
C LEU A 513 -31.68 9.40 -10.35
N ASP A 514 -30.57 10.07 -10.65
CA ASP A 514 -30.36 11.45 -10.23
C ASP A 514 -31.39 12.39 -10.90
N PRO A 515 -32.01 13.33 -10.15
CA PRO A 515 -33.01 14.26 -10.70
C PRO A 515 -32.50 15.12 -11.88
N GLY A 516 -31.20 15.40 -11.94
CA GLY A 516 -30.51 16.12 -13.01
C GLY A 516 -30.43 15.34 -14.33
N THR A 517 -30.65 14.03 -14.32
CA THR A 517 -30.64 13.16 -15.52
C THR A 517 -31.51 13.71 -16.65
N GLY A 518 -32.70 14.26 -16.35
CA GLY A 518 -33.60 14.78 -17.37
C GLY A 518 -32.99 15.92 -18.20
N THR A 519 -32.12 16.74 -17.61
CA THR A 519 -31.42 17.82 -18.31
C THR A 519 -30.30 17.26 -19.19
N LEU A 520 -29.46 16.38 -18.64
CA LEU A 520 -28.42 15.68 -19.40
C LEU A 520 -29.01 14.95 -20.60
N ARG A 521 -30.11 14.21 -20.41
CA ARG A 521 -30.81 13.49 -21.47
C ARG A 521 -31.26 14.37 -22.62
N ARG A 522 -31.84 15.55 -22.32
CA ARG A 522 -32.23 16.50 -23.38
C ARG A 522 -31.03 17.04 -24.14
N LYS A 523 -29.93 17.34 -23.44
CA LYS A 523 -28.71 17.94 -24.02
C LYS A 523 -27.88 16.93 -24.83
N LEU A 524 -27.92 15.66 -24.44
CA LEU A 524 -27.28 14.54 -25.11
C LEU A 524 -28.18 13.87 -26.15
N SER A 525 -29.40 14.38 -26.38
CA SER A 525 -30.33 13.81 -27.35
C SER A 525 -29.68 13.71 -28.73
N GLY A 526 -29.61 12.49 -29.27
CA GLY A 526 -28.99 12.20 -30.56
C GLY A 526 -27.46 12.03 -30.53
N VAL A 527 -26.84 12.09 -29.35
CA VAL A 527 -25.45 11.65 -29.14
C VAL A 527 -25.47 10.18 -28.74
N ALA A 528 -25.18 9.31 -29.71
CA ALA A 528 -24.94 7.89 -29.45
C ALA A 528 -23.59 7.74 -28.72
N GLY A 529 -23.65 7.83 -27.39
CA GLY A 529 -22.50 7.86 -26.50
C GLY A 529 -21.76 6.54 -26.51
N LEU A 530 -20.46 6.63 -26.81
CA LEU A 530 -19.55 5.50 -26.86
C LEU A 530 -18.59 5.51 -25.68
N ASP A 531 -18.23 6.67 -25.14
CA ASP A 531 -17.37 6.77 -23.97
C ASP A 531 -17.71 8.02 -23.16
N ALA A 532 -17.31 8.03 -21.89
CA ALA A 532 -17.44 9.17 -21.01
C ALA A 532 -16.38 9.13 -19.92
N ALA A 533 -16.04 10.30 -19.39
CA ALA A 533 -15.15 10.41 -18.24
C ALA A 533 -15.62 11.53 -17.31
N PHE A 534 -15.48 11.29 -16.00
CA PHE A 534 -15.55 12.32 -14.98
C PHE A 534 -14.15 12.91 -14.76
N PHE A 535 -14.04 14.23 -14.71
CA PHE A 535 -12.79 14.95 -14.45
C PHE A 535 -13.07 16.39 -14.03
N ASP A 536 -12.15 17.06 -13.34
CA ASP A 536 -12.31 18.47 -12.91
C ASP A 536 -11.53 19.36 -13.87
N PHE A 537 -12.19 20.02 -14.83
CA PHE A 537 -11.47 20.76 -15.87
C PHE A 537 -11.10 22.19 -15.45
N ASP A 538 -11.78 22.74 -14.44
CA ASP A 538 -11.54 24.10 -13.95
C ASP A 538 -10.94 24.14 -12.55
N ASN A 539 -10.51 22.98 -12.05
CA ASN A 539 -9.94 22.75 -10.73
C ASN A 539 -10.79 23.33 -9.59
N ASP A 540 -12.12 23.36 -9.73
CA ASP A 540 -13.02 23.91 -8.70
C ASP A 540 -13.29 22.94 -7.53
N GLY A 541 -12.84 21.69 -7.67
CA GLY A 541 -13.00 20.61 -6.72
C GLY A 541 -14.20 19.72 -6.99
N ARG A 542 -14.86 19.82 -8.15
CA ARG A 542 -16.00 18.97 -8.55
C ARG A 542 -15.71 18.26 -9.85
N LEU A 543 -16.19 17.02 -9.97
CA LEU A 543 -16.08 16.29 -11.21
C LEU A 543 -17.11 16.79 -12.23
N ASP A 544 -16.60 17.31 -13.33
CA ASP A 544 -17.30 17.59 -14.58
C ASP A 544 -17.40 16.33 -15.45
N LEU A 545 -18.17 16.39 -16.53
CA LEU A 545 -18.46 15.23 -17.38
C LEU A 545 -18.18 15.52 -18.85
N VAL A 546 -17.31 14.73 -19.47
CA VAL A 546 -17.17 14.67 -20.94
C VAL A 546 -17.84 13.42 -21.47
N VAL A 547 -18.62 13.57 -22.56
CA VAL A 547 -19.27 12.47 -23.27
C VAL A 547 -18.85 12.51 -24.73
N VAL A 548 -18.36 11.39 -25.24
CA VAL A 548 -17.97 11.25 -26.66
C VAL A 548 -18.81 10.19 -27.34
N GLY A 549 -19.23 10.47 -28.56
CA GLY A 549 -20.03 9.54 -29.33
C GLY A 549 -20.33 10.01 -30.74
N LYS A 550 -21.15 9.26 -31.45
CA LYS A 550 -21.67 9.69 -32.76
C LYS A 550 -22.75 10.76 -32.52
N GLY A 551 -22.55 11.96 -33.07
CA GLY A 551 -23.38 13.14 -32.79
C GLY A 551 -22.61 14.25 -32.03
N GLY A 552 -21.40 13.95 -31.56
CA GLY A 552 -20.41 14.94 -31.13
C GLY A 552 -19.75 14.61 -29.80
N VAL A 553 -18.77 15.43 -29.44
CA VAL A 553 -18.22 15.55 -28.09
C VAL A 553 -19.03 16.60 -27.33
N ARG A 554 -19.36 16.33 -26.07
CA ARG A 554 -20.08 17.25 -25.18
C ARG A 554 -19.35 17.35 -23.85
N LEU A 555 -19.21 18.57 -23.34
CA LEU A 555 -18.61 18.86 -22.05
C LEU A 555 -19.67 19.49 -21.15
N PHE A 556 -19.81 18.97 -19.94
CA PHE A 556 -20.73 19.46 -18.94
C PHE A 556 -19.99 19.82 -17.66
N ARG A 557 -20.15 21.06 -17.23
CA ARG A 557 -19.61 21.53 -15.96
C ARG A 557 -20.57 21.21 -14.82
N ASN A 558 -20.08 20.66 -13.73
CA ASN A 558 -20.86 20.37 -12.54
C ASN A 558 -20.94 21.58 -11.61
N ASP A 559 -22.07 22.30 -11.66
CA ASP A 559 -22.35 23.39 -10.74
C ASP A 559 -23.11 22.84 -9.52
N ALA A 560 -22.51 22.94 -8.33
CA ALA A 560 -23.07 22.48 -7.05
C ALA A 560 -24.55 22.81 -6.81
N THR A 561 -25.05 23.90 -7.40
CA THR A 561 -26.41 24.40 -7.21
C THR A 561 -27.36 24.10 -8.35
N ARG A 562 -26.84 23.76 -9.54
CA ARG A 562 -27.62 23.61 -10.77
C ARG A 562 -27.41 22.26 -11.47
N GLY A 563 -26.53 21.43 -10.95
CA GLY A 563 -26.09 20.20 -11.57
C GLY A 563 -25.25 20.47 -12.83
N PHE A 564 -25.30 19.55 -13.77
CA PHE A 564 -24.52 19.62 -15.00
C PHE A 564 -25.03 20.66 -16.01
N GLU A 565 -24.24 21.72 -16.24
CA GLU A 565 -24.45 22.75 -17.24
C GLU A 565 -23.63 22.47 -18.52
N ASP A 566 -24.19 22.72 -19.70
CA ASP A 566 -23.53 22.44 -20.99
C ASP A 566 -22.48 23.51 -21.33
N TYR A 567 -21.21 23.11 -21.30
CA TYR A 567 -20.04 23.95 -21.59
C TYR A 567 -19.39 23.58 -22.93
N SER A 568 -20.07 22.83 -23.80
CA SER A 568 -19.52 22.38 -25.08
C SER A 568 -19.05 23.52 -26.01
N SER A 569 -19.42 24.77 -25.75
CA SER A 569 -18.96 25.95 -26.50
C SER A 569 -17.51 26.34 -26.25
N ILE A 570 -16.87 25.85 -25.18
CA ILE A 570 -15.45 26.11 -24.91
C ILE A 570 -14.53 25.10 -25.60
N LEU A 571 -15.10 24.02 -26.14
CA LEU A 571 -14.39 23.07 -26.99
C LEU A 571 -14.08 23.71 -28.36
N PRO A 572 -13.09 23.19 -29.09
CA PRO A 572 -12.85 23.57 -30.47
C PRO A 572 -14.11 23.52 -31.34
N PRO A 573 -14.18 24.29 -32.45
CA PRO A 573 -15.38 24.40 -33.27
C PRO A 573 -15.98 23.03 -33.62
N PRO A 574 -17.31 22.89 -33.66
CA PRO A 574 -17.99 21.60 -33.81
C PRO A 574 -17.51 20.75 -35.00
N ASP A 575 -16.96 21.38 -36.04
CA ASP A 575 -16.42 20.71 -37.22
C ASP A 575 -15.22 19.80 -36.94
N SER A 576 -14.39 20.09 -35.92
CA SER A 576 -13.27 19.22 -35.52
C SER A 576 -13.68 18.10 -34.55
N LEU A 577 -14.85 18.21 -33.90
CA LEU A 577 -15.33 17.30 -32.85
C LEU A 577 -16.74 16.74 -33.13
N ARG A 578 -17.09 16.57 -34.41
CA ARG A 578 -18.42 16.08 -34.86
C ARG A 578 -18.79 14.69 -34.33
N ALA A 579 -17.79 13.88 -33.96
CA ALA A 579 -17.96 12.59 -33.29
C ALA A 579 -16.64 12.07 -32.71
N GLY A 580 -16.72 11.23 -31.68
CA GLY A 580 -15.59 10.54 -31.05
C GLY A 580 -15.93 9.10 -30.68
N ARG A 581 -14.89 8.28 -30.45
CA ARG A 581 -15.01 6.84 -30.12
C ARG A 581 -14.53 6.48 -28.72
N ALA A 582 -13.53 7.21 -28.23
CA ALA A 582 -12.93 7.04 -26.91
C ALA A 582 -12.36 8.38 -26.44
N VAL A 583 -12.22 8.54 -25.12
CA VAL A 583 -11.60 9.71 -24.50
C VAL A 583 -10.65 9.26 -23.39
N ALA A 584 -9.53 9.95 -23.25
CA ALA A 584 -8.65 9.88 -22.11
C ALA A 584 -8.42 11.30 -21.55
N VAL A 585 -8.15 11.37 -20.25
CA VAL A 585 -7.93 12.62 -19.52
C VAL A 585 -6.56 12.52 -18.85
N ALA A 586 -5.72 13.53 -19.03
CA ALA A 586 -4.39 13.60 -18.42
C ALA A 586 -3.86 15.04 -18.52
N ASP A 587 -3.01 15.46 -17.59
CA ASP A 587 -2.22 16.69 -17.71
C ASP A 587 -1.01 16.41 -18.60
N ILE A 588 -1.14 16.66 -19.91
CA ILE A 588 -0.11 16.25 -20.88
C ILE A 588 1.07 17.22 -20.91
N ASP A 589 0.89 18.45 -20.45
CA ASP A 589 1.91 19.48 -20.46
C ASP A 589 2.41 19.95 -19.08
N GLN A 590 1.96 19.25 -18.03
CA GLN A 590 2.36 19.37 -16.63
C GLN A 590 2.17 20.80 -16.10
N ASP A 591 1.05 21.41 -16.46
CA ASP A 591 0.74 22.78 -16.07
C ASP A 591 -0.30 22.88 -14.94
N GLY A 592 -0.83 21.73 -14.50
CA GLY A 592 -1.73 21.60 -13.38
C GLY A 592 -3.21 21.62 -13.74
N ASP A 593 -3.58 21.61 -15.02
CA ASP A 593 -4.93 21.31 -15.45
C ASP A 593 -5.03 20.09 -16.37
N LEU A 594 -6.23 19.51 -16.42
CA LEU A 594 -6.46 18.25 -17.12
C LEU A 594 -6.87 18.50 -18.57
N ASP A 595 -6.17 17.85 -19.50
CA ASP A 595 -6.42 17.90 -20.94
C ASP A 595 -7.28 16.74 -21.44
N LEU A 596 -7.76 16.84 -22.68
CA LEU A 596 -8.54 15.79 -23.33
C LEU A 596 -7.82 15.20 -24.54
N ILE A 597 -7.72 13.88 -24.58
CA ILE A 597 -7.29 13.13 -25.77
C ILE A 597 -8.50 12.36 -26.31
N VAL A 598 -9.04 12.82 -27.44
CA VAL A 598 -10.22 12.22 -28.08
C VAL A 598 -9.79 11.39 -29.28
N ALA A 599 -10.13 10.10 -29.29
CA ALA A 599 -10.09 9.31 -30.51
C ALA A 599 -11.27 9.75 -31.40
N GLY A 600 -10.98 10.44 -32.50
CA GLY A 600 -11.97 10.91 -33.45
C GLY A 600 -12.78 9.77 -34.07
N TRP A 601 -13.86 10.12 -34.77
CA TRP A 601 -14.67 9.13 -35.48
C TRP A 601 -13.90 8.35 -36.55
N ASP A 602 -12.91 9.01 -37.17
CA ASP A 602 -11.92 8.46 -38.09
C ASP A 602 -10.81 7.64 -37.39
N GLY A 603 -10.85 7.57 -36.06
CA GLY A 603 -9.87 6.92 -35.18
C GLY A 603 -8.55 7.66 -34.99
N ARG A 604 -8.40 8.86 -35.55
CA ARG A 604 -7.21 9.68 -35.31
C ARG A 604 -7.33 10.41 -33.96
N PRO A 605 -6.23 10.55 -33.21
CA PRO A 605 -6.25 11.33 -31.97
C PRO A 605 -6.53 12.81 -32.26
N ARG A 606 -7.20 13.46 -31.31
CA ARG A 606 -7.29 14.91 -31.16
C ARG A 606 -6.86 15.24 -29.74
N VAL A 607 -5.86 16.09 -29.61
CA VAL A 607 -5.37 16.56 -28.31
C VAL A 607 -5.89 17.96 -28.10
N LEU A 608 -6.70 18.11 -27.06
CA LEU A 608 -7.34 19.36 -26.69
C LEU A 608 -6.69 19.82 -25.39
N ARG A 609 -5.77 20.79 -25.51
CA ARG A 609 -5.13 21.38 -24.34
C ARG A 609 -6.12 22.27 -23.62
N ASN A 610 -6.20 22.17 -22.30
CA ASN A 610 -7.00 23.03 -21.45
C ASN A 610 -6.24 24.34 -21.19
N ASP A 611 -6.67 25.44 -21.80
CA ASP A 611 -6.06 26.75 -21.57
C ASP A 611 -6.79 27.47 -20.43
N GLY A 612 -6.18 27.46 -19.24
CA GLY A 612 -6.56 28.25 -18.08
C GLY A 612 -7.40 27.53 -17.03
N GLY A 613 -7.50 26.19 -17.10
CA GLY A 613 -8.08 25.37 -16.04
C GLY A 613 -7.34 25.49 -14.72
N ASN A 614 -6.02 25.70 -14.80
CA ASN A 614 -5.12 25.95 -13.68
C ASN A 614 -5.24 27.36 -13.07
N ALA A 615 -6.29 28.12 -13.44
CA ALA A 615 -6.65 29.36 -12.76
C ALA A 615 -7.04 29.13 -11.29
N ASN A 616 -7.55 27.94 -10.97
CA ASN A 616 -7.72 27.45 -9.60
C ASN A 616 -6.53 26.57 -9.19
N GLN A 617 -6.37 26.36 -7.88
CA GLN A 617 -5.28 25.55 -7.32
C GLN A 617 -5.60 24.06 -7.40
N TYR A 618 -4.58 23.21 -7.35
CA TYR A 618 -4.72 21.76 -7.43
C TYR A 618 -3.75 21.03 -6.49
N VAL A 619 -3.93 19.71 -6.37
CA VAL A 619 -2.99 18.76 -5.76
C VAL A 619 -2.95 17.49 -6.59
N ASP A 620 -1.75 17.04 -6.94
CA ASP A 620 -1.48 15.73 -7.53
C ASP A 620 -0.92 14.78 -6.49
N VAL A 621 -1.53 13.60 -6.39
CA VAL A 621 -1.16 12.56 -5.44
C VAL A 621 -0.65 11.34 -6.18
N ARG A 622 0.56 10.89 -5.86
CA ARG A 622 1.12 9.63 -6.33
C ARG A 622 1.25 8.64 -5.19
N LEU A 623 0.77 7.42 -5.39
CA LEU A 623 0.91 6.33 -4.44
C LEU A 623 2.11 5.47 -4.80
N VAL A 624 2.94 5.14 -3.81
CA VAL A 624 4.14 4.31 -3.98
C VAL A 624 4.05 3.12 -3.02
N ALA A 625 3.72 1.93 -3.53
CA ALA A 625 3.67 0.71 -2.73
C ALA A 625 5.06 0.09 -2.50
N LEU A 626 5.22 -0.62 -1.38
CA LEU A 626 6.44 -1.34 -1.02
C LEU A 626 6.55 -2.66 -1.81
N ARG A 627 7.63 -2.79 -2.57
CA ARG A 627 7.87 -3.89 -3.52
C ARG A 627 8.40 -5.17 -2.85
N GLN A 628 9.25 -5.03 -1.84
CA GLN A 628 9.79 -6.16 -1.08
C GLN A 628 9.40 -6.09 0.39
N GLY A 629 9.12 -7.25 0.97
CA GLY A 629 8.74 -7.40 2.36
C GLY A 629 7.32 -6.95 2.71
N SER A 630 6.58 -6.23 1.86
CA SER A 630 5.12 -6.04 2.01
C SER A 630 4.40 -6.87 0.97
N GLY A 631 4.44 -6.44 -0.31
CA GLY A 631 3.86 -7.15 -1.45
C GLY A 631 2.33 -7.13 -1.52
N LYS A 632 1.66 -6.39 -0.62
CA LYS A 632 0.20 -6.45 -0.41
C LYS A 632 -0.60 -5.50 -1.30
N ASN A 633 0.06 -4.63 -2.06
CA ASN A 633 -0.57 -3.68 -2.96
C ASN A 633 0.19 -3.69 -4.28
N ASN A 634 -0.51 -3.42 -5.38
CA ASN A 634 0.14 -3.14 -6.64
C ASN A 634 0.96 -1.84 -6.55
N GLY A 635 1.98 -1.74 -7.39
CA GLY A 635 3.00 -0.72 -7.33
C GLY A 635 2.58 0.74 -7.25
N PHE A 636 1.46 1.06 -7.91
CA PHE A 636 0.91 2.41 -8.03
C PHE A 636 -0.34 2.61 -7.17
N GLY A 637 -0.69 1.64 -6.32
CA GLY A 637 -1.88 1.71 -5.48
C GLY A 637 -3.20 1.77 -6.25
N LEU A 638 -3.26 1.23 -7.47
CA LEU A 638 -4.50 1.19 -8.27
C LEU A 638 -5.60 0.48 -7.47
N GLY A 639 -6.80 1.07 -7.43
CA GLY A 639 -7.91 0.64 -6.59
C GLY A 639 -7.95 1.28 -5.19
N ALA A 640 -6.93 2.05 -4.79
CA ALA A 640 -6.98 2.81 -3.54
C ALA A 640 -8.06 3.90 -3.61
N THR A 641 -8.74 4.14 -2.49
CA THR A 641 -9.57 5.36 -2.35
C THR A 641 -8.74 6.47 -1.70
N VAL A 642 -8.69 7.62 -2.36
CA VAL A 642 -7.94 8.80 -1.94
C VAL A 642 -8.93 9.92 -1.61
N GLU A 643 -8.89 10.39 -0.38
CA GLU A 643 -9.78 11.43 0.13
C GLU A 643 -8.99 12.67 0.50
N LEU A 644 -9.45 13.82 0.01
CA LEU A 644 -8.81 15.09 0.25
C LEU A 644 -9.79 16.06 0.91
N ARG A 645 -9.33 16.76 1.93
CA ARG A 645 -10.04 17.87 2.54
C ARG A 645 -9.24 19.16 2.46
N ALA A 646 -9.86 20.20 1.94
CA ALA A 646 -9.36 21.57 1.97
C ALA A 646 -10.48 22.46 2.51
N ARG A 647 -10.37 22.90 3.77
CA ARG A 647 -11.41 23.63 4.50
C ARG A 647 -12.76 22.90 4.48
N ASP A 648 -13.70 23.46 3.74
CA ASP A 648 -15.07 23.00 3.50
C ASP A 648 -15.22 22.11 2.26
N LEU A 649 -14.21 22.05 1.39
CA LEU A 649 -14.16 21.12 0.26
C LEU A 649 -13.71 19.74 0.73
N TYR A 650 -14.50 18.74 0.42
CA TYR A 650 -14.18 17.33 0.51
C TYR A 650 -14.26 16.73 -0.89
N GLN A 651 -13.39 15.76 -1.19
CA GLN A 651 -13.38 15.02 -2.44
C GLN A 651 -12.92 13.59 -2.15
N LEU A 652 -13.60 12.61 -2.75
CA LEU A 652 -13.11 11.24 -2.87
C LEU A 652 -12.75 10.95 -4.33
N ARG A 653 -11.62 10.28 -4.54
CA ARG A 653 -11.19 9.78 -5.86
C ARG A 653 -10.75 8.33 -5.73
N LEU A 654 -10.99 7.54 -6.77
CA LEU A 654 -10.39 6.22 -6.92
C LEU A 654 -9.06 6.40 -7.67
N ALA A 655 -7.98 5.80 -7.16
CA ALA A 655 -6.71 5.75 -7.87
C ALA A 655 -6.85 4.76 -9.04
N THR A 656 -6.99 5.27 -10.26
CA THR A 656 -7.07 4.47 -11.50
C THR A 656 -5.82 4.60 -12.38
N ASP A 657 -4.89 5.47 -11.98
CA ASP A 657 -3.62 5.73 -12.65
C ASP A 657 -2.52 6.07 -11.63
N ARG A 658 -1.28 6.32 -12.09
CA ARG A 658 -0.13 6.72 -11.28
C ARG A 658 -0.36 8.01 -10.50
N VAL A 659 -1.12 8.95 -11.07
CA VAL A 659 -1.41 10.26 -10.48
C VAL A 659 -2.92 10.40 -10.28
N THR A 660 -3.31 10.83 -9.07
CA THR A 660 -4.69 11.21 -8.74
C THR A 660 -4.77 12.72 -8.55
N HIS A 661 -5.49 13.39 -9.44
CA HIS A 661 -5.63 14.85 -9.47
C HIS A 661 -6.80 15.35 -8.60
N PHE A 662 -6.61 16.47 -7.92
CA PHE A 662 -7.63 17.16 -7.12
C PHE A 662 -7.62 18.67 -7.37
N GLY A 663 -8.72 19.23 -7.84
CA GLY A 663 -8.93 20.68 -7.79
C GLY A 663 -9.19 21.16 -6.36
N LEU A 664 -8.64 22.31 -5.98
CA LEU A 664 -8.84 22.93 -4.67
C LEU A 664 -9.75 24.17 -4.73
N GLY A 665 -10.16 24.57 -5.93
CA GLY A 665 -10.72 25.87 -6.21
C GLY A 665 -9.74 26.97 -5.78
N ARG A 666 -10.24 27.93 -5.01
CA ARG A 666 -9.45 29.06 -4.51
C ARG A 666 -8.65 28.76 -3.24
N ARG A 667 -8.62 27.51 -2.78
CA ARG A 667 -7.95 27.15 -1.53
C ARG A 667 -6.46 26.96 -1.82
N LEU A 668 -5.63 27.65 -1.06
CA LEU A 668 -4.18 27.68 -1.27
C LEU A 668 -3.49 26.32 -1.03
N LYS A 669 -4.10 25.44 -0.24
CA LYS A 669 -3.56 24.12 0.08
C LYS A 669 -4.65 23.20 0.63
N ALA A 670 -4.38 21.90 0.59
CA ALA A 670 -5.15 20.91 1.31
C ALA A 670 -4.73 20.83 2.80
N ASP A 671 -5.68 20.45 3.65
CA ASP A 671 -5.48 20.29 5.09
C ASP A 671 -5.14 18.83 5.44
N VAL A 672 -5.82 17.88 4.82
CA VAL A 672 -5.69 16.45 5.07
C VAL A 672 -5.86 15.66 3.78
N LEU A 673 -5.00 14.66 3.59
CA LEU A 673 -5.11 13.61 2.58
C LEU A 673 -5.17 12.26 3.30
N ARG A 674 -6.16 11.44 3.01
CA ARG A 674 -6.31 10.07 3.51
C ARG A 674 -6.28 9.10 2.34
N VAL A 675 -5.44 8.09 2.42
CA VAL A 675 -5.37 6.98 1.46
C VAL A 675 -5.85 5.73 2.18
N ARG A 676 -6.87 5.06 1.65
CA ARG A 676 -7.18 3.67 1.99
C ARG A 676 -6.64 2.81 0.85
N TRP A 677 -5.56 2.10 1.14
CA TRP A 677 -4.86 1.23 0.20
C TRP A 677 -5.72 0.04 -0.19
N PRO A 678 -5.47 -0.60 -1.36
CA PRO A 678 -6.22 -1.79 -1.80
C PRO A 678 -6.24 -2.93 -0.79
N ASN A 679 -5.24 -3.01 0.10
CA ASN A 679 -5.19 -4.00 1.18
C ASN A 679 -6.03 -3.63 2.45
N GLY A 680 -6.80 -2.54 2.40
CA GLY A 680 -7.66 -2.03 3.47
C GLY A 680 -6.99 -1.06 4.47
N VAL A 681 -5.65 -0.94 4.46
CA VAL A 681 -4.94 -0.06 5.41
C VAL A 681 -5.18 1.40 5.08
N SER A 682 -5.52 2.19 6.11
CA SER A 682 -5.66 3.64 5.98
C SER A 682 -4.39 4.38 6.43
N GLN A 683 -3.95 5.36 5.64
CA GLN A 683 -2.82 6.23 5.94
C GLN A 683 -3.23 7.69 5.76
N THR A 684 -2.86 8.55 6.72
CA THR A 684 -3.22 9.98 6.69
C THR A 684 -1.97 10.85 6.59
N VAL A 685 -2.00 11.83 5.68
CA VAL A 685 -1.00 12.88 5.52
C VAL A 685 -1.65 14.21 5.85
N TYR A 686 -1.09 14.94 6.82
CA TYR A 686 -1.53 16.27 7.19
C TYR A 686 -0.75 17.32 6.39
N TYR A 687 -1.47 18.32 5.87
CA TYR A 687 -0.93 19.40 5.04
C TYR A 687 -0.05 18.87 3.89
N PRO A 688 -0.63 18.06 2.98
CA PRO A 688 0.10 17.55 1.83
C PRO A 688 0.60 18.71 0.93
N GLY A 689 1.68 18.46 0.20
CA GLY A 689 2.15 19.39 -0.84
C GLY A 689 1.26 19.38 -2.08
N THR A 690 1.53 20.28 -3.03
CA THR A 690 0.87 20.29 -4.36
C THR A 690 1.19 19.04 -5.16
N GLU A 691 2.43 18.53 -5.07
CA GLU A 691 2.82 17.21 -5.57
C GLU A 691 3.15 16.32 -4.38
N GLN A 692 2.31 15.32 -4.10
CA GLN A 692 2.43 14.51 -2.89
C GLN A 692 2.62 13.02 -3.22
N ASP A 693 3.83 12.53 -2.97
CA ASP A 693 4.10 11.09 -2.91
C ASP A 693 3.65 10.52 -1.57
N VAL A 694 2.81 9.48 -1.58
CA VAL A 694 2.43 8.72 -0.39
C VAL A 694 3.06 7.34 -0.48
N LEU A 695 4.12 7.13 0.30
CA LEU A 695 4.75 5.82 0.43
C LEU A 695 3.90 4.93 1.36
N GLU A 696 3.58 3.71 0.92
CA GLU A 696 2.94 2.69 1.73
C GLU A 696 3.73 2.44 3.02
N GLN A 697 3.00 2.37 4.13
CA GLN A 697 3.53 1.91 5.40
C GLN A 697 3.27 0.41 5.58
N GLN A 698 4.34 -0.35 5.82
CA GLN A 698 4.21 -1.73 6.22
C GLN A 698 3.57 -1.80 7.60
N MET A 699 2.30 -2.19 7.65
CA MET A 699 1.53 -2.34 8.88
C MET A 699 1.10 -3.79 9.07
N LEU A 700 1.23 -4.25 10.32
CA LEU A 700 0.67 -5.51 10.76
C LEU A 700 -0.82 -5.26 11.07
N LYS A 701 -1.71 -5.87 10.30
CA LYS A 701 -3.17 -5.69 10.41
C LYS A 701 -3.80 -6.63 11.43
N GLY A 702 -3.14 -7.77 11.67
CA GLY A 702 -3.55 -8.78 12.65
C GLY A 702 -2.35 -9.58 13.17
N SER A 703 -2.42 -10.02 14.43
CA SER A 703 -1.46 -10.92 15.10
C SER A 703 -1.83 -11.29 16.54
N CYS A 704 -3.07 -11.05 16.96
CA CYS A 704 -3.68 -11.39 18.25
C CYS A 704 -3.59 -10.39 19.41
N PRO A 705 -4.57 -10.40 20.34
CA PRO A 705 -4.61 -9.51 21.50
C PRO A 705 -3.32 -9.51 22.32
N PHE A 706 -3.01 -8.36 22.90
CA PHE A 706 -1.79 -8.16 23.69
C PHE A 706 -2.05 -8.38 25.16
N LEU A 707 -1.18 -9.17 25.79
CA LEU A 707 -1.21 -9.44 27.21
C LEU A 707 -0.24 -8.51 27.95
N TYR A 708 -0.78 -7.71 28.87
CA TYR A 708 -0.01 -6.95 29.83
C TYR A 708 -0.19 -7.50 31.24
N VAL A 709 0.86 -7.37 32.04
CA VAL A 709 0.88 -7.83 33.43
C VAL A 709 1.49 -6.78 34.33
N TRP A 710 1.03 -6.74 35.59
CA TRP A 710 1.65 -5.88 36.60
C TRP A 710 2.99 -6.47 37.07
N ASP A 711 4.09 -5.79 36.79
CA ASP A 711 5.45 -6.25 37.13
C ASP A 711 5.93 -5.85 38.53
N GLY A 712 5.06 -5.20 39.32
CA GLY A 712 5.38 -4.60 40.60
C GLY A 712 5.54 -3.07 40.56
N ARG A 713 5.67 -2.49 39.35
CA ARG A 713 5.86 -1.04 39.15
C ARG A 713 4.91 -0.45 38.11
N ALA A 714 4.71 -1.15 36.99
CA ALA A 714 3.87 -0.71 35.88
C ALA A 714 3.25 -1.92 35.18
N PHE A 715 2.27 -1.66 34.30
CA PHE A 715 1.85 -2.67 33.34
C PHE A 715 2.90 -2.78 32.25
N THR A 716 3.39 -4.00 32.01
CA THR A 716 4.38 -4.28 30.98
C THR A 716 3.84 -5.29 29.99
N PHE A 717 4.14 -5.09 28.71
CA PHE A 717 3.80 -6.05 27.66
C PHE A 717 4.53 -7.37 27.95
N ALA A 718 3.77 -8.45 28.12
CA ALA A 718 4.31 -9.78 28.34
C ALA A 718 4.53 -10.47 26.99
N THR A 719 3.46 -10.63 26.21
CA THR A 719 3.41 -11.32 24.92
C THR A 719 2.04 -11.09 24.25
N ASP A 720 1.81 -11.61 23.06
CA ASP A 720 0.50 -11.76 22.43
C ASP A 720 -0.21 -13.05 22.87
N ALA A 721 -1.53 -13.08 22.82
CA ALA A 721 -2.37 -14.20 23.25
C ALA A 721 -3.48 -14.48 22.24
N MET A 722 -4.09 -15.67 22.32
CA MET A 722 -5.15 -16.19 21.45
C MET A 722 -4.70 -16.53 20.02
N TRP A 723 -3.44 -16.94 19.86
CA TRP A 723 -2.82 -17.14 18.54
C TRP A 723 -3.26 -18.39 17.77
N ASN A 724 -3.75 -19.40 18.48
CA ASN A 724 -4.02 -20.71 17.88
C ASN A 724 -5.24 -20.74 16.94
N SER A 725 -6.12 -19.73 16.99
CA SER A 725 -7.45 -19.73 16.38
C SER A 725 -7.68 -18.54 15.43
N ALA A 726 -7.19 -18.65 14.20
CA ALA A 726 -7.34 -17.62 13.15
C ALA A 726 -8.59 -17.87 12.25
N LEU A 727 -9.79 -17.55 12.76
CA LEU A 727 -11.05 -17.80 12.05
C LEU A 727 -11.09 -17.13 10.68
N GLY A 728 -11.57 -17.88 9.67
CA GLY A 728 -11.80 -17.34 8.33
C GLY A 728 -10.54 -17.09 7.50
N MET A 729 -9.36 -17.11 8.11
CA MET A 729 -8.07 -16.92 7.44
C MET A 729 -7.78 -18.07 6.46
N PRO A 730 -7.51 -17.79 5.18
CA PRO A 730 -6.96 -18.76 4.23
C PRO A 730 -5.64 -19.32 4.73
N LEU A 731 -5.50 -20.64 4.76
CA LEU A 731 -4.25 -21.32 5.13
C LEU A 731 -3.50 -21.91 3.94
N GLY A 732 -3.92 -21.68 2.69
CA GLY A 732 -3.72 -22.59 1.55
C GLY A 732 -2.33 -23.23 1.29
N ILE A 733 -1.21 -22.69 1.79
CA ILE A 733 0.12 -23.34 1.76
C ILE A 733 0.63 -23.80 3.15
N MET A 734 0.10 -23.24 4.24
CA MET A 734 0.37 -23.69 5.61
C MET A 734 -0.25 -25.06 5.93
N THR A 735 -1.17 -25.56 5.08
CA THR A 735 -1.75 -26.90 5.17
C THR A 735 -1.24 -27.82 4.06
N ARG A 736 -1.03 -29.11 4.35
CA ARG A 736 -0.51 -30.10 3.37
C ARG A 736 -1.49 -30.48 2.25
N GLU A 737 -2.72 -29.98 2.28
CA GLU A 737 -3.78 -30.30 1.32
C GLU A 737 -4.00 -29.11 0.39
N GLY A 738 -3.77 -29.30 -0.92
CA GLY A 738 -3.67 -28.24 -1.93
C GLY A 738 -4.99 -27.57 -2.35
N GLY A 739 -5.74 -27.03 -1.40
CA GLY A 739 -6.88 -26.14 -1.61
C GLY A 739 -6.89 -25.00 -0.59
N ILE A 740 -7.68 -23.94 -0.83
CA ILE A 740 -7.85 -22.85 0.13
C ILE A 740 -8.71 -23.37 1.30
N MET A 741 -8.07 -23.90 2.33
CA MET A 741 -8.72 -24.26 3.60
C MET A 741 -8.61 -23.09 4.56
N SER A 742 -9.68 -22.79 5.30
CA SER A 742 -9.60 -21.83 6.42
C SER A 742 -8.98 -22.48 7.66
N ALA A 743 -8.50 -21.67 8.61
CA ALA A 743 -7.95 -22.23 9.84
C ALA A 743 -8.95 -23.08 10.61
N SER A 744 -8.45 -24.14 11.24
CA SER A 744 -9.30 -25.06 11.99
C SER A 744 -9.99 -24.32 13.14
N PRO A 745 -11.32 -24.42 13.27
CA PRO A 745 -12.04 -23.83 14.39
C PRO A 745 -11.72 -24.50 15.73
N HIS A 746 -11.12 -25.69 15.74
CA HIS A 746 -10.91 -26.50 16.95
C HIS A 746 -9.66 -26.12 17.76
N ALA A 747 -8.87 -25.16 17.29
CA ALA A 747 -7.64 -24.71 17.94
C ALA A 747 -7.88 -23.51 18.88
N SER A 748 -8.96 -23.52 19.67
CA SER A 748 -9.35 -22.39 20.53
C SER A 748 -8.52 -22.25 21.80
N GLN A 749 -7.82 -23.32 22.21
CA GLN A 749 -7.11 -23.39 23.48
C GLN A 749 -5.64 -22.97 23.37
N GLU A 750 -5.15 -22.16 24.31
CA GLU A 750 -3.75 -21.75 24.39
C GLU A 750 -3.21 -21.78 25.83
N TYR A 751 -1.89 -22.02 25.96
CA TYR A 751 -1.16 -21.98 27.22
C TYR A 751 0.09 -21.11 27.06
N LEU A 752 0.12 -19.97 27.76
CA LEU A 752 1.17 -18.95 27.64
C LEU A 752 1.99 -18.85 28.91
N ARG A 753 3.31 -18.95 28.80
CA ARG A 753 4.18 -18.89 29.97
C ARG A 753 4.42 -17.45 30.41
N LEU A 754 4.29 -17.22 31.71
CA LEU A 754 4.68 -16.00 32.40
C LEU A 754 5.76 -16.36 33.44
N PRO A 755 7.04 -16.07 33.17
CA PRO A 755 8.13 -16.44 34.08
C PRO A 755 8.01 -15.72 35.43
N SER A 756 8.54 -16.34 36.48
CA SER A 756 8.60 -15.79 37.83
C SER A 756 9.19 -14.38 37.86
N GLY A 757 8.58 -13.52 38.66
CA GLY A 757 8.95 -12.10 38.79
C GLY A 757 8.29 -11.17 37.76
N LEU A 758 7.77 -11.69 36.64
CA LEU A 758 7.07 -10.88 35.64
C LEU A 758 5.67 -10.45 36.10
N LEU A 759 4.93 -11.35 36.77
CA LEU A 759 3.62 -11.06 37.36
C LEU A 759 3.73 -10.96 38.88
N GLN A 760 3.44 -9.78 39.42
CA GLN A 760 3.47 -9.49 40.85
C GLN A 760 2.10 -9.04 41.37
N LEU A 761 1.94 -9.04 42.70
CA LEU A 761 0.71 -8.60 43.33
C LEU A 761 0.58 -7.07 43.27
N ARG A 762 -0.60 -6.58 42.90
CA ARG A 762 -1.04 -5.20 43.07
C ARG A 762 -2.26 -5.22 43.99
N GLU A 763 -2.21 -4.47 45.08
CA GLU A 763 -3.32 -4.39 46.06
C GLU A 763 -3.84 -5.77 46.51
N GLY A 764 -2.95 -6.78 46.60
CA GLY A 764 -3.29 -8.13 47.03
C GLY A 764 -3.89 -9.05 45.94
N ARG A 765 -3.89 -8.63 44.67
CA ARG A 765 -4.37 -9.41 43.51
C ARG A 765 -3.31 -9.55 42.43
N TYR A 766 -3.39 -10.61 41.63
CA TYR A 766 -2.67 -10.66 40.36
C TYR A 766 -3.52 -9.99 39.28
N GLU A 767 -2.93 -9.08 38.51
CA GLU A 767 -3.63 -8.29 37.50
C GLU A 767 -3.07 -8.53 36.10
N LEU A 768 -3.96 -8.89 35.17
CA LEU A 768 -3.68 -9.07 33.75
C LEU A 768 -4.57 -8.13 32.94
N ARG A 769 -4.10 -7.67 31.78
CA ARG A 769 -4.87 -6.90 30.78
C ARG A 769 -4.73 -7.55 29.42
N LEU A 770 -5.85 -7.75 28.74
CA LEU A 770 -5.88 -8.14 27.33
C LEU A 770 -6.40 -6.95 26.53
N THR A 771 -5.58 -6.41 25.63
CA THR A 771 -5.98 -5.32 24.73
C THR A 771 -6.04 -5.81 23.30
N GLU A 772 -7.02 -5.33 22.54
CA GLU A 772 -7.05 -5.52 21.08
C GLU A 772 -6.55 -4.24 20.42
N GLU A 773 -5.35 -4.30 19.83
CA GLU A 773 -4.67 -3.13 19.26
C GLU A 773 -4.74 -3.13 17.72
N LEU A 774 -5.04 -4.28 17.12
CA LEU A 774 -4.98 -4.53 15.69
C LEU A 774 -6.39 -4.56 15.09
N TRP A 775 -6.49 -4.74 13.78
CA TRP A 775 -7.78 -4.74 13.08
C TRP A 775 -8.45 -6.11 13.19
N GLU A 776 -8.80 -6.50 14.41
CA GLU A 776 -9.26 -7.86 14.73
C GLU A 776 -10.46 -7.84 15.68
N THR A 777 -11.22 -8.93 15.69
CA THR A 777 -12.26 -9.22 16.68
C THR A 777 -11.87 -10.46 17.47
N ALA A 778 -11.84 -10.32 18.78
CA ALA A 778 -11.54 -11.40 19.72
C ALA A 778 -12.81 -11.92 20.39
N TYR A 779 -12.90 -13.24 20.56
CA TYR A 779 -13.98 -13.98 21.21
C TYR A 779 -13.40 -14.78 22.37
N LEU A 780 -13.41 -14.22 23.58
CA LEU A 780 -12.87 -14.87 24.77
C LEU A 780 -13.99 -15.58 25.54
N ASP A 781 -13.90 -16.92 25.67
CA ASP A 781 -14.91 -17.77 26.33
C ASP A 781 -14.44 -18.23 27.72
N GLU A 782 -13.15 -18.48 27.88
CA GLU A 782 -12.60 -18.84 29.19
C GLU A 782 -11.17 -18.31 29.37
N ALA A 783 -10.85 -17.87 30.59
CA ALA A 783 -9.50 -17.50 31.00
C ALA A 783 -9.18 -18.06 32.39
N ARG A 784 -8.01 -18.68 32.56
CA ARG A 784 -7.53 -19.20 33.86
C ARG A 784 -6.06 -18.90 34.06
N LEU A 785 -5.65 -18.62 35.28
CA LEU A 785 -4.24 -18.42 35.63
C LEU A 785 -3.73 -19.67 36.37
N VAL A 786 -2.81 -20.40 35.77
CA VAL A 786 -2.24 -21.62 36.34
C VAL A 786 -0.93 -21.27 37.05
N ALA A 787 -0.93 -21.30 38.39
CA ALA A 787 0.27 -21.15 39.21
C ALA A 787 1.06 -22.46 39.24
N VAL A 788 2.34 -22.40 38.88
CA VAL A 788 3.25 -23.54 38.85
C VAL A 788 4.39 -23.30 39.83
N ASP A 789 4.31 -23.92 41.00
CA ASP A 789 5.37 -23.87 42.01
C ASP A 789 6.41 -24.94 41.72
N HIS A 790 7.68 -24.56 41.70
CA HIS A 790 8.80 -25.47 41.47
C HIS A 790 10.07 -25.01 42.20
N PRO A 791 11.04 -25.90 42.45
CA PRO A 791 12.34 -25.51 43.01
C PRO A 791 13.03 -24.44 42.14
N GLU A 792 13.72 -23.49 42.77
CA GLU A 792 14.50 -22.43 42.07
C GLU A 792 15.61 -23.00 41.15
N SER A 793 16.02 -24.25 41.37
CA SER A 793 17.03 -24.94 40.56
C SER A 793 16.51 -25.48 39.22
N VAL A 794 15.22 -25.33 38.94
CA VAL A 794 14.55 -25.83 37.73
C VAL A 794 13.77 -24.69 37.10
N GLN A 795 13.80 -24.57 35.78
CA GLN A 795 12.90 -23.71 35.02
C GLN A 795 11.81 -24.55 34.36
N VAL A 796 10.58 -24.04 34.31
CA VAL A 796 9.45 -24.73 33.69
C VAL A 796 9.08 -24.03 32.39
N TYR A 797 8.97 -24.79 31.31
CA TYR A 797 8.56 -24.30 29.99
C TYR A 797 7.27 -24.98 29.53
N VAL A 798 6.53 -24.30 28.66
CA VAL A 798 5.46 -24.87 27.83
C VAL A 798 5.84 -24.69 26.36
N ASN A 799 5.23 -25.46 25.48
CA ASN A 799 5.49 -25.34 24.04
C ASN A 799 4.50 -24.33 23.45
N GLU A 800 5.00 -23.14 23.10
CA GLU A 800 4.22 -21.98 22.66
C GLU A 800 4.26 -21.82 21.14
N ARG A 801 4.18 -22.95 20.44
CA ARG A 801 4.18 -23.00 18.98
C ARG A 801 2.77 -23.00 18.43
N PHE A 802 2.60 -22.36 17.28
CA PHE A 802 1.45 -22.58 16.42
C PHE A 802 1.64 -23.87 15.62
N VAL A 803 0.60 -24.71 15.59
CA VAL A 803 0.56 -25.92 14.75
C VAL A 803 -0.80 -25.96 14.04
N PRO A 804 -0.84 -25.95 12.70
CA PRO A 804 -2.09 -26.05 11.96
C PRO A 804 -2.90 -27.28 12.40
N ALA A 805 -4.16 -27.05 12.81
CA ALA A 805 -5.10 -28.09 13.27
C ALA A 805 -4.67 -28.92 14.51
N GLY A 806 -3.69 -28.45 15.30
CA GLY A 806 -3.28 -29.10 16.52
C GLY A 806 -4.10 -28.67 17.75
N SER A 807 -4.53 -29.62 18.58
CA SER A 807 -5.06 -29.31 19.92
C SER A 807 -3.91 -29.00 20.88
N SER A 808 -4.05 -27.99 21.72
CA SER A 808 -3.09 -27.71 22.79
C SER A 808 -3.45 -28.51 24.06
N SER A 809 -2.44 -28.98 24.76
CA SER A 809 -2.60 -29.61 26.08
C SER A 809 -1.46 -29.15 26.96
N LEU A 810 -1.73 -28.84 28.22
CA LEU A 810 -0.69 -28.40 29.15
C LEU A 810 0.35 -29.52 29.35
N ARG A 811 1.56 -29.29 28.84
CA ARG A 811 2.74 -30.12 29.12
C ARG A 811 3.85 -29.23 29.66
N LEU A 812 4.26 -29.51 30.90
CA LEU A 812 5.35 -28.81 31.57
C LEU A 812 6.68 -29.50 31.25
N TYR A 813 7.63 -28.74 30.71
CA TYR A 813 9.00 -29.18 30.44
C TYR A 813 9.94 -28.59 31.50
N GLN A 814 10.46 -29.46 32.37
CA GLN A 814 11.37 -29.06 33.46
C GLN A 814 12.81 -29.05 32.97
N VAL A 815 13.52 -27.93 33.15
CA VAL A 815 14.90 -27.71 32.69
C VAL A 815 15.78 -27.32 33.87
N ALA A 816 16.71 -28.20 34.26
CA ALA A 816 17.66 -27.93 35.36
C ALA A 816 19.08 -27.58 34.85
N ARG A 817 19.52 -28.18 33.74
CA ARG A 817 20.88 -28.07 33.21
C ARG A 817 20.87 -27.84 31.70
N PRO A 818 20.59 -26.61 31.21
CA PRO A 818 20.63 -26.31 29.79
C PRO A 818 22.07 -26.38 29.25
N ARG A 819 22.26 -26.94 28.06
CA ARG A 819 23.52 -26.91 27.29
C ARG A 819 23.35 -25.94 26.12
N LEU A 820 24.13 -24.86 26.12
CA LEU A 820 24.15 -23.87 25.05
C LEU A 820 24.93 -24.40 23.83
N PRO A 821 24.65 -23.89 22.62
CA PRO A 821 25.50 -24.19 21.47
C PRO A 821 26.92 -23.64 21.68
N VAL A 822 27.92 -24.40 21.23
CA VAL A 822 29.34 -23.98 21.18
C VAL A 822 29.65 -23.20 19.90
N ALA A 823 28.87 -23.41 18.84
CA ALA A 823 28.89 -22.64 17.60
C ALA A 823 27.47 -22.55 17.02
N ALA A 824 27.15 -21.42 16.38
CA ALA A 824 25.92 -21.27 15.61
C ALA A 824 26.20 -20.45 14.35
N THR A 825 25.74 -20.91 13.18
CA THR A 825 25.96 -20.21 11.91
C THR A 825 24.73 -20.22 11.02
N ASP A 826 24.61 -19.24 10.14
CA ASP A 826 23.65 -19.27 9.02
C ASP A 826 24.20 -20.02 7.80
N GLU A 827 23.42 -20.07 6.72
CA GLU A 827 23.79 -20.71 5.45
C GLU A 827 24.97 -20.04 4.73
N LEU A 828 25.30 -18.80 5.08
CA LEU A 828 26.42 -18.03 4.55
C LEU A 828 27.67 -18.12 5.43
N GLY A 829 27.56 -18.77 6.60
CA GLY A 829 28.64 -18.94 7.56
C GLY A 829 28.83 -17.75 8.51
N ASN A 830 27.86 -16.83 8.59
CA ASN A 830 27.91 -15.76 9.58
C ASN A 830 27.70 -16.34 10.99
N ASP A 831 28.39 -15.78 11.99
CA ASP A 831 28.26 -16.22 13.38
C ASP A 831 26.95 -15.71 14.00
N LEU A 832 26.07 -16.64 14.35
CA LEU A 832 24.79 -16.38 15.02
C LEU A 832 24.89 -16.56 16.54
N LEU A 833 26.00 -17.10 17.05
CA LEU A 833 26.13 -17.49 18.45
C LEU A 833 25.92 -16.34 19.44
N PRO A 834 26.42 -15.10 19.19
CA PRO A 834 26.18 -13.99 20.11
C PRO A 834 24.69 -13.72 20.36
N ALA A 835 23.85 -13.85 19.33
CA ALA A 835 22.42 -13.59 19.37
C ALA A 835 21.57 -14.77 19.89
N LEU A 836 22.18 -15.92 20.19
CA LEU A 836 21.46 -17.13 20.60
C LEU A 836 21.83 -17.65 21.99
N ARG A 837 22.82 -17.03 22.66
CA ARG A 837 23.33 -17.46 23.97
C ARG A 837 22.41 -17.05 25.12
N THR A 838 21.84 -15.86 25.06
CA THR A 838 21.08 -15.21 26.13
C THR A 838 19.81 -14.62 25.57
N GLN A 839 18.71 -14.70 26.33
CA GLN A 839 17.46 -14.05 25.95
C GLN A 839 17.54 -12.58 26.39
N ASP A 840 18.12 -11.73 25.55
CA ASP A 840 18.40 -10.32 25.82
C ASP A 840 17.82 -9.37 24.75
N HIS A 841 16.96 -9.90 23.88
CA HIS A 841 16.33 -9.20 22.76
C HIS A 841 17.31 -8.78 21.66
N VAL A 842 18.47 -9.44 21.56
CA VAL A 842 19.38 -9.34 20.42
C VAL A 842 19.14 -10.53 19.51
N TYR A 843 18.32 -10.33 18.50
CA TYR A 843 17.89 -11.42 17.61
C TYR A 843 18.91 -11.76 16.55
N ALA A 844 19.00 -13.05 16.21
CA ALA A 844 19.72 -13.55 15.05
C ALA A 844 19.15 -12.89 13.79
N ALA A 845 19.94 -11.97 13.24
CA ALA A 845 19.61 -11.19 12.06
C ALA A 845 20.19 -11.84 10.79
N ASN A 846 20.09 -11.16 9.64
CA ASN A 846 20.54 -11.58 8.30
C ASN A 846 19.50 -12.27 7.42
N LEU A 847 18.23 -12.22 7.80
CA LEU A 847 17.15 -12.62 6.91
C LEU A 847 17.11 -11.69 5.68
N ARG A 848 16.81 -12.29 4.53
CA ARG A 848 16.59 -11.58 3.27
C ARG A 848 15.10 -11.64 2.96
N PRO A 849 14.36 -10.52 3.06
CA PRO A 849 12.94 -10.51 2.78
C PRO A 849 12.65 -11.03 1.37
N ALA A 850 11.58 -11.80 1.24
CA ALA A 850 11.00 -12.14 -0.06
C ALA A 850 10.04 -11.02 -0.50
N ARG A 851 9.23 -11.28 -1.53
CA ARG A 851 8.19 -10.35 -2.01
C ARG A 851 7.21 -9.95 -0.89
N TYR A 852 6.74 -10.94 -0.14
CA TYR A 852 5.69 -10.76 0.87
C TYR A 852 6.22 -10.66 2.29
N GLN A 853 5.48 -9.91 3.12
CA GLN A 853 5.66 -9.89 4.58
C GLN A 853 5.66 -11.31 5.14
N GLY A 854 6.55 -11.59 6.09
CA GLY A 854 6.59 -12.87 6.79
C GLY A 854 7.29 -13.98 6.01
N LEU A 855 7.80 -13.68 4.81
CA LEU A 855 8.58 -14.59 3.99
C LEU A 855 9.96 -14.02 3.67
N THR A 856 10.92 -14.93 3.55
CA THR A 856 12.33 -14.64 3.31
C THR A 856 12.90 -15.58 2.26
N GLU A 857 14.15 -15.38 1.83
CA GLU A 857 14.92 -16.45 1.23
C GLU A 857 15.07 -17.62 2.23
N LEU A 858 15.19 -18.83 1.69
CA LEU A 858 15.39 -20.03 2.49
C LEU A 858 16.70 -19.93 3.27
N HIS A 859 16.60 -19.89 4.60
CA HIS A 859 17.73 -19.65 5.50
C HIS A 859 17.89 -20.82 6.49
N ASP A 860 19.11 -20.95 7.00
CA ASP A 860 19.49 -21.99 7.94
C ASP A 860 19.89 -21.38 9.30
N VAL A 861 19.57 -22.07 10.40
CA VAL A 861 20.24 -21.90 11.70
C VAL A 861 20.89 -23.23 12.04
N VAL A 862 22.22 -23.28 11.92
CA VAL A 862 23.02 -24.48 12.20
C VAL A 862 23.59 -24.36 13.60
N LEU A 863 23.17 -25.24 14.50
CA LEU A 863 23.57 -25.27 15.90
C LEU A 863 24.51 -26.44 16.15
N ASP A 864 25.66 -26.17 16.76
CA ASP A 864 26.58 -27.17 17.27
C ASP A 864 26.57 -27.15 18.79
N PHE A 865 26.23 -28.27 19.42
CA PHE A 865 26.19 -28.42 20.87
C PHE A 865 27.39 -29.19 21.45
N GLY A 866 28.36 -29.57 20.61
CA GLY A 866 29.45 -30.46 21.00
C GLY A 866 28.96 -31.83 21.47
N GLU A 867 29.65 -32.44 22.44
CA GLU A 867 29.26 -33.75 22.96
C GLU A 867 28.00 -33.69 23.84
N LEU A 868 26.98 -34.45 23.45
CA LEU A 868 25.72 -34.62 24.20
C LEU A 868 25.72 -35.86 25.12
N ALA A 869 26.89 -36.42 25.41
CA ALA A 869 27.02 -37.59 26.27
C ALA A 869 26.39 -37.38 27.66
N GLY A 870 25.75 -38.44 28.18
CA GLY A 870 25.10 -38.44 29.49
C GLY A 870 23.74 -37.73 29.57
N MET A 871 23.10 -37.45 28.42
CA MET A 871 21.71 -36.99 28.37
C MET A 871 20.77 -38.15 28.01
N ASP A 872 19.85 -38.51 28.90
CA ASP A 872 18.88 -39.59 28.65
C ASP A 872 17.75 -39.17 27.69
N SER A 873 17.58 -37.86 27.49
CA SER A 873 16.67 -37.24 26.52
C SER A 873 17.26 -35.94 26.01
N VAL A 874 16.93 -35.56 24.78
CA VAL A 874 17.43 -34.32 24.16
C VAL A 874 16.26 -33.54 23.59
N PHE A 875 15.91 -32.44 24.26
CA PHE A 875 14.94 -31.48 23.78
C PHE A 875 15.66 -30.19 23.39
N LEU A 876 15.38 -29.70 22.19
CA LEU A 876 15.85 -28.41 21.69
C LEU A 876 14.80 -27.35 22.02
N PHE A 877 15.24 -26.26 22.63
CA PHE A 877 14.44 -25.09 22.99
C PHE A 877 14.91 -23.91 22.16
N LEU A 878 13.95 -23.25 21.49
CA LEU A 878 14.18 -22.08 20.65
C LEU A 878 13.23 -20.98 21.10
N THR A 879 13.76 -19.84 21.54
CA THR A 879 12.94 -18.67 21.90
C THR A 879 13.12 -17.59 20.86
N GLY A 880 12.02 -17.07 20.35
CA GLY A 880 12.03 -16.06 19.30
C GLY A 880 10.64 -15.50 19.00
N TRP A 881 10.53 -14.80 17.88
CA TRP A 881 9.26 -14.30 17.38
C TRP A 881 9.16 -14.48 15.86
N ILE A 882 7.94 -14.51 15.35
CA ILE A 882 7.65 -14.54 13.92
C ILE A 882 7.03 -13.22 13.49
N TYR A 883 7.44 -12.72 12.32
CA TYR A 883 6.64 -11.73 11.60
C TYR A 883 5.68 -12.46 10.66
N PRO A 884 4.36 -12.45 10.91
CA PRO A 884 3.45 -13.37 10.21
C PRO A 884 3.01 -12.84 8.84
N THR A 885 2.58 -13.75 7.97
CA THR A 885 1.75 -13.44 6.80
C THR A 885 0.31 -13.11 7.25
N ASP A 886 -0.44 -12.36 6.46
CA ASP A 886 -1.88 -12.12 6.69
C ASP A 886 -2.75 -12.92 5.69
N ALA A 887 -4.08 -12.78 5.79
CA ALA A 887 -5.03 -13.55 4.99
C ALA A 887 -4.89 -13.30 3.47
N SER A 888 -4.79 -12.05 3.02
CA SER A 888 -4.50 -11.73 1.61
C SER A 888 -3.19 -12.33 1.13
N ILE A 889 -2.11 -12.27 1.93
CA ILE A 889 -0.85 -12.93 1.54
C ILE A 889 -1.02 -14.45 1.46
N ASN A 890 -1.69 -15.07 2.43
CA ASN A 890 -1.91 -16.52 2.40
C ASN A 890 -2.79 -16.93 1.21
N PHE A 891 -3.72 -16.07 0.80
CA PHE A 891 -4.54 -16.24 -0.38
C PHE A 891 -3.68 -16.17 -1.65
N ALA A 892 -2.90 -15.10 -1.86
CA ALA A 892 -1.91 -14.98 -2.94
C ALA A 892 -1.00 -16.21 -3.06
N LEU A 893 -0.41 -16.61 -1.92
CA LEU A 893 0.47 -17.77 -1.85
C LEU A 893 -0.26 -19.05 -2.33
N ALA A 894 -1.48 -19.30 -1.87
CA ALA A 894 -2.27 -20.47 -2.24
C ALA A 894 -2.54 -20.59 -3.76
N GLN A 895 -2.43 -19.48 -4.48
CA GLN A 895 -2.66 -19.44 -5.91
C GLN A 895 -1.40 -19.61 -6.75
N SER A 896 -0.23 -19.34 -6.18
CA SER A 896 1.05 -19.38 -6.89
C SER A 896 1.78 -20.70 -6.71
N ARG A 897 2.56 -21.08 -7.72
CA ARG A 897 3.56 -22.16 -7.61
C ARG A 897 4.99 -21.63 -7.44
N ALA A 898 5.21 -20.34 -7.70
CA ALA A 898 6.53 -19.72 -7.64
C ALA A 898 6.96 -19.43 -6.20
N LEU A 899 6.01 -19.15 -5.32
CA LEU A 899 6.24 -18.84 -3.91
C LEU A 899 5.66 -19.97 -3.04
N GLN A 900 6.52 -20.65 -2.29
CA GLN A 900 6.11 -21.71 -1.37
C GLN A 900 6.62 -21.43 0.03
N VAL A 901 5.76 -21.57 1.03
CA VAL A 901 6.16 -21.56 2.43
C VAL A 901 6.80 -22.91 2.75
N VAL A 902 8.05 -22.87 3.19
CA VAL A 902 8.78 -24.01 3.70
C VAL A 902 8.58 -24.02 5.21
N PRO A 903 7.85 -25.02 5.77
CA PRO A 903 7.64 -25.08 7.21
C PRO A 903 8.99 -25.23 7.93
N LEU A 904 9.02 -24.76 9.18
CA LEU A 904 10.17 -24.92 10.06
C LEU A 904 10.48 -26.40 10.25
N HIS A 905 11.57 -26.88 9.67
CA HIS A 905 11.95 -28.28 9.75
C HIS A 905 13.34 -28.44 10.33
N VAL A 906 13.56 -29.60 10.96
CA VAL A 906 14.79 -29.91 11.69
C VAL A 906 15.50 -31.06 10.99
N GLN A 907 16.80 -30.87 10.76
CA GLN A 907 17.67 -31.82 10.10
C GLN A 907 18.90 -32.13 10.95
N VAL A 908 19.40 -33.36 10.82
CA VAL A 908 20.64 -33.86 11.43
C VAL A 908 21.52 -34.51 10.36
N ARG A 909 22.78 -34.80 10.68
CA ARG A 909 23.69 -35.46 9.74
C ARG A 909 23.64 -36.98 9.83
N ASP A 910 23.53 -37.63 8.68
CA ASP A 910 23.72 -39.08 8.55
C ASP A 910 25.20 -39.47 8.65
N ALA A 911 25.51 -40.77 8.70
CA ALA A 911 26.88 -41.28 8.77
C ALA A 911 27.76 -40.88 7.57
N ALA A 912 27.18 -40.41 6.47
CA ALA A 912 27.89 -39.88 5.31
C ALA A 912 28.04 -38.34 5.35
N GLY A 913 27.63 -37.69 6.44
CA GLY A 913 27.70 -36.25 6.63
C GLY A 913 26.61 -35.45 5.92
N ARG A 914 25.58 -36.10 5.36
CA ARG A 914 24.50 -35.43 4.63
C ARG A 914 23.37 -35.04 5.59
N TRP A 915 22.77 -33.87 5.39
CA TRP A 915 21.61 -33.43 6.14
C TRP A 915 20.37 -34.26 5.80
N ARG A 916 19.66 -34.74 6.84
CA ARG A 916 18.42 -35.52 6.75
C ARG A 916 17.36 -34.93 7.67
N THR A 917 16.18 -34.69 7.13
CA THR A 917 15.02 -34.22 7.90
C THR A 917 14.54 -35.28 8.88
N VAL A 918 14.45 -34.91 10.15
CA VAL A 918 13.96 -35.76 11.26
C VAL A 918 12.70 -35.20 11.93
N ILE A 919 12.40 -33.92 11.68
CA ILE A 919 11.12 -33.28 11.99
C ILE A 919 10.76 -32.46 10.75
N SER A 920 9.71 -32.87 10.02
CA SER A 920 9.31 -32.24 8.77
C SER A 920 8.54 -30.93 8.95
N ASP A 921 7.94 -30.75 10.12
CA ASP A 921 7.16 -29.57 10.48
C ASP A 921 7.15 -29.46 12.00
N LEU A 922 7.87 -28.47 12.52
CA LEU A 922 7.97 -28.18 13.94
C LEU A 922 6.87 -27.23 14.41
N GLY A 923 6.05 -26.66 13.52
CA GLY A 923 5.30 -25.44 13.80
C GLY A 923 6.24 -24.22 13.91
N PHE A 924 5.75 -23.11 14.43
CA PHE A 924 6.53 -21.88 14.57
C PHE A 924 6.12 -21.08 15.81
N PRO A 925 6.91 -20.09 16.28
CA PRO A 925 6.54 -19.26 17.43
C PRO A 925 5.15 -18.65 17.22
N ALA A 926 4.22 -18.86 18.15
CA ALA A 926 2.87 -18.29 18.10
C ALA A 926 2.87 -16.79 18.47
N GLY A 927 3.55 -15.96 17.67
CA GLY A 927 3.68 -14.53 17.93
C GLY A 927 5.04 -14.11 18.53
N LYS A 928 5.00 -13.28 19.57
CA LYS A 928 6.14 -12.52 20.11
C LYS A 928 6.72 -13.18 21.36
N ASN A 929 8.04 -13.43 21.35
CA ASN A 929 8.81 -14.01 22.47
C ASN A 929 8.31 -15.38 22.95
N LYS A 930 8.03 -16.30 22.02
CA LYS A 930 7.53 -17.65 22.33
C LYS A 930 8.65 -18.68 22.35
N THR A 931 8.54 -19.70 23.20
CA THR A 931 9.43 -20.86 23.18
C THR A 931 8.85 -22.03 22.39
N VAL A 932 9.55 -22.43 21.33
CA VAL A 932 9.28 -23.64 20.53
C VAL A 932 10.17 -24.79 21.03
N ILE A 933 9.57 -25.95 21.27
CA ILE A 933 10.26 -27.13 21.83
C ILE A 933 10.21 -28.30 20.83
N ALA A 934 11.38 -28.82 20.46
CA ALA A 934 11.55 -29.98 19.59
C ALA A 934 12.13 -31.18 20.34
N ASP A 935 11.50 -32.35 20.23
CA ASP A 935 12.05 -33.62 20.74
C ASP A 935 13.02 -34.24 19.73
N LEU A 936 14.30 -34.28 20.09
CA LEU A 936 15.39 -34.87 19.32
C LEU A 936 15.87 -36.21 19.91
N THR A 937 15.18 -36.73 20.93
CA THR A 937 15.54 -37.98 21.59
C THR A 937 15.51 -39.12 20.58
N GLY A 938 16.65 -39.80 20.41
CA GLY A 938 16.79 -40.90 19.46
C GLY A 938 16.76 -40.51 17.98
N LYS A 939 16.83 -39.21 17.63
CA LYS A 939 16.73 -38.74 16.24
C LYS A 939 18.08 -38.47 15.56
N PHE A 940 19.19 -38.45 16.29
CA PHE A 940 20.52 -38.30 15.68
C PHE A 940 20.90 -39.56 14.89
N LEU A 941 21.31 -39.36 13.62
CA LEU A 941 21.62 -40.45 12.68
C LEU A 941 23.11 -40.81 12.63
N SER A 942 23.94 -40.12 13.41
CA SER A 942 25.38 -40.34 13.52
C SER A 942 25.89 -39.75 14.85
N ALA A 943 27.21 -39.81 15.08
CA ALA A 943 27.86 -39.14 16.21
C ALA A 943 27.88 -37.60 16.08
N ASP A 944 27.52 -37.06 14.91
CA ASP A 944 27.43 -35.62 14.67
C ASP A 944 26.13 -35.08 15.28
N THR A 945 26.27 -34.31 16.35
CA THR A 945 25.18 -33.73 17.13
C THR A 945 24.70 -32.37 16.61
N ARG A 946 25.23 -31.92 15.46
CA ARG A 946 24.77 -30.67 14.85
C ARG A 946 23.34 -30.78 14.36
N VAL A 947 22.59 -29.72 14.62
CA VAL A 947 21.20 -29.58 14.23
C VAL A 947 21.10 -28.42 13.25
N ARG A 948 20.42 -28.64 12.13
CA ARG A 948 20.06 -27.58 11.19
C ARG A 948 18.56 -27.34 11.25
N ILE A 949 18.18 -26.12 11.58
CA ILE A 949 16.83 -25.61 11.45
C ILE A 949 16.76 -24.86 10.12
N ARG A 950 15.75 -25.12 9.31
CA ARG A 950 15.63 -24.51 7.98
C ARG A 950 14.19 -24.14 7.70
N THR A 951 13.99 -22.94 7.17
CA THR A 951 12.68 -22.37 6.83
C THR A 951 12.86 -21.18 5.89
N ASN A 952 11.78 -20.71 5.30
CA ASN A 952 11.73 -19.39 4.68
C ASN A 952 10.72 -18.44 5.37
N MET A 953 10.15 -18.86 6.50
CA MET A 953 9.31 -18.01 7.34
C MET A 953 10.18 -16.97 8.08
N GLU A 954 9.72 -15.73 8.19
CA GLU A 954 10.47 -14.63 8.81
C GLU A 954 10.51 -14.75 10.34
N ILE A 955 11.37 -15.64 10.85
CA ILE A 955 11.50 -15.97 12.27
C ILE A 955 12.83 -15.46 12.81
N TYR A 956 12.75 -14.68 13.87
CA TYR A 956 13.90 -14.09 14.55
C TYR A 956 14.10 -14.78 15.90
N TRP A 957 15.24 -15.45 16.06
CA TRP A 957 15.59 -16.19 17.26
C TRP A 957 16.47 -15.37 18.21
N ASP A 958 16.15 -15.40 19.50
CA ASP A 958 16.89 -14.72 20.58
C ASP A 958 17.66 -15.71 21.46
N ARG A 959 17.25 -16.99 21.47
CA ARG A 959 17.92 -18.01 22.28
C ARG A 959 17.74 -19.42 21.74
N ALA A 960 18.81 -20.21 21.83
CA ALA A 960 18.77 -21.64 21.54
C ALA A 960 19.56 -22.46 22.58
N PHE A 961 19.01 -23.58 23.04
CA PHE A 961 19.72 -24.54 23.91
C PHE A 961 19.11 -25.94 23.86
N VAL A 962 19.86 -26.96 24.31
CA VAL A 962 19.30 -28.29 24.55
C VAL A 962 19.27 -28.65 26.02
N ALA A 963 18.29 -29.45 26.44
CA ALA A 963 18.19 -29.96 27.80
C ALA A 963 17.51 -31.33 27.86
N ALA A 964 17.82 -32.09 28.92
CA ALA A 964 17.07 -33.28 29.30
C ALA A 964 15.91 -32.85 30.20
N THR A 965 14.72 -33.41 30.00
CA THR A 965 13.50 -33.01 30.73
C THR A 965 12.98 -34.08 31.69
N ALA A 966 13.68 -35.22 31.78
CA ALA A 966 13.26 -36.41 32.54
C ALA A 966 13.52 -36.36 34.06
N SER A 967 14.25 -35.37 34.57
CA SER A 967 14.51 -35.25 36.02
C SER A 967 13.32 -34.57 36.69
N ALA A 968 12.25 -35.32 36.96
CA ALA A 968 11.03 -34.82 37.61
C ALA A 968 11.31 -34.28 39.01
N SER A 969 11.62 -32.99 39.10
CA SER A 969 11.52 -32.28 40.37
C SER A 969 10.03 -32.16 40.70
N PRO A 970 9.67 -32.23 41.99
CA PRO A 970 8.28 -32.05 42.39
C PRO A 970 7.81 -30.66 41.94
N VAL A 971 6.63 -30.60 41.31
CA VAL A 971 5.95 -29.37 40.92
C VAL A 971 4.53 -29.39 41.49
N THR A 972 4.05 -28.25 41.95
CA THR A 972 2.67 -28.08 42.41
C THR A 972 1.96 -27.16 41.44
N VAL A 973 0.85 -27.64 40.86
CA VAL A 973 0.05 -26.88 39.90
C VAL A 973 -1.28 -26.51 40.55
N THR A 974 -1.60 -25.22 40.58
CA THR A 974 -2.86 -24.69 41.12
C THR A 974 -3.53 -23.80 40.08
N THR A 975 -4.78 -24.06 39.75
CA THR A 975 -5.54 -23.23 38.81
C THR A 975 -6.34 -22.17 39.55
N LEU A 976 -6.13 -20.91 39.19
CA LEU A 976 -6.84 -19.75 39.70
C LEU A 976 -7.87 -19.30 38.66
N ARG A 977 -9.10 -19.07 39.10
CA ARG A 977 -10.16 -18.45 38.29
C ARG A 977 -10.14 -16.94 38.49
N PRO A 978 -10.54 -16.15 37.47
CA PRO A 978 -10.71 -14.72 37.65
C PRO A 978 -11.75 -14.46 38.74
N VAL A 979 -11.54 -13.43 39.55
CA VAL A 979 -12.49 -12.97 40.58
C VAL A 979 -13.15 -11.65 40.20
N THR A 980 -12.60 -10.96 39.20
CA THR A 980 -13.21 -9.82 38.52
C THR A 980 -12.81 -9.85 37.05
N ALA A 981 -13.72 -9.43 36.17
CA ALA A 981 -13.43 -9.13 34.78
C ALA A 981 -14.24 -7.91 34.33
N ASP A 982 -13.56 -6.90 33.80
CA ASP A 982 -14.18 -5.64 33.33
C ASP A 982 -13.74 -5.33 31.89
N LEU A 983 -14.70 -5.11 31.00
CA LEU A 983 -14.46 -4.70 29.62
C LEU A 983 -14.71 -3.19 29.46
N HIS A 984 -13.77 -2.45 28.90
CA HIS A 984 -13.94 -1.02 28.61
C HIS A 984 -13.11 -0.56 27.41
N TYR A 985 -13.45 0.61 26.84
CA TYR A 985 -12.62 1.24 25.82
C TYR A 985 -11.40 1.92 26.47
N ARG A 986 -10.21 1.57 25.99
CA ARG A 986 -8.95 2.14 26.45
C ARG A 986 -8.37 3.11 25.43
N GLY A 987 -8.30 2.69 24.18
CA GLY A 987 -7.52 3.31 23.10
C GLY A 987 -6.31 2.44 22.73
N PHE A 988 -5.43 2.98 21.88
CA PHE A 988 -4.29 2.28 21.28
C PHE A 988 -2.98 2.65 21.94
N SER A 989 -2.17 1.65 22.25
CA SER A 989 -0.83 1.80 22.84
C SER A 989 0.18 2.36 21.83
N ARG A 990 1.05 3.28 22.25
CA ARG A 990 2.18 3.71 21.41
C ARG A 990 3.13 2.53 21.18
N MET A 991 3.51 2.33 19.92
CA MET A 991 4.38 1.25 19.48
C MET A 991 5.84 1.70 19.38
N ASP A 992 6.76 0.86 19.86
CA ASP A 992 8.21 0.94 19.68
C ASP A 992 8.75 -0.41 19.16
N ARG A 993 10.06 -0.52 18.85
CA ARG A 993 10.70 -1.81 18.55
C ARG A 993 11.74 -2.19 19.60
N LYS A 994 11.44 -3.22 20.39
CA LYS A 994 12.35 -3.71 21.44
C LYS A 994 13.36 -4.68 20.86
N GLY A 995 14.65 -4.41 21.06
CA GLY A 995 15.72 -5.15 20.36
C GLY A 995 16.15 -4.52 19.03
N GLY A 996 15.74 -3.26 18.80
CA GLY A 996 16.08 -2.51 17.59
C GLY A 996 15.34 -3.01 16.35
N ARG A 997 15.97 -2.88 15.18
CA ARG A 997 15.33 -3.08 13.87
C ARG A 997 14.74 -4.47 13.66
N TYR A 998 15.39 -5.50 14.19
CA TYR A 998 14.99 -6.91 14.02
C TYR A 998 14.15 -7.44 15.18
N GLY A 999 13.85 -6.58 16.16
CA GLY A 999 12.98 -6.92 17.26
C GLY A 999 11.50 -6.80 16.90
N PRO A 1000 10.62 -7.47 17.66
CA PRO A 1000 9.18 -7.31 17.50
C PRO A 1000 8.74 -5.91 17.91
N GLN A 1001 7.56 -5.53 17.43
CA GLN A 1001 6.85 -4.36 17.93
C GLN A 1001 6.52 -4.56 19.42
N TRP A 1002 6.83 -3.57 20.24
CA TRP A 1002 6.58 -3.49 21.66
C TRP A 1002 5.67 -2.30 21.94
N TYR A 1003 4.86 -2.39 23.00
CA TYR A 1003 3.78 -1.44 23.20
C TYR A 1003 3.84 -0.86 24.60
N ASP A 1004 3.82 0.47 24.66
CA ASP A 1004 3.79 1.22 25.91
C ASP A 1004 2.35 1.28 26.42
N TYR A 1005 2.11 0.70 27.60
CA TYR A 1005 0.76 0.61 28.16
C TYR A 1005 0.22 1.97 28.62
N ASP A 1006 1.08 2.90 29.04
CA ASP A 1006 0.62 4.17 29.63
C ASP A 1006 0.50 5.30 28.58
N ASP A 1007 1.13 5.13 27.41
CA ASP A 1007 1.08 6.08 26.30
C ASP A 1007 -0.01 5.69 25.29
N ILE A 1008 -1.19 6.31 25.43
CA ILE A 1008 -2.41 5.90 24.74
C ILE A 1008 -2.93 6.99 23.80
N SER A 1009 -3.24 6.59 22.56
CA SER A 1009 -4.04 7.38 21.62
C SER A 1009 -5.49 6.90 21.59
N ARG A 1010 -6.45 7.83 21.64
CA ARG A 1010 -7.87 7.53 21.41
C ARG A 1010 -8.32 7.81 19.97
N ALA A 1011 -7.39 8.17 19.09
CA ALA A 1011 -7.70 8.30 17.67
C ALA A 1011 -7.95 6.89 17.09
N PRO A 1012 -8.99 6.71 16.25
CA PRO A 1012 -9.24 5.43 15.60
C PRO A 1012 -8.06 5.07 14.69
N ALA A 1013 -7.44 3.92 14.94
CA ALA A 1013 -6.36 3.39 14.09
C ALA A 1013 -6.89 2.58 12.89
N TRP A 1014 -8.12 2.06 12.99
CA TRP A 1014 -8.69 1.10 12.05
C TRP A 1014 -10.11 1.46 11.63
N ALA A 1015 -10.53 0.95 10.48
CA ALA A 1015 -11.94 0.99 10.07
C ALA A 1015 -12.79 0.17 11.05
N PRO A 1016 -14.03 0.61 11.36
CA PRO A 1016 -14.87 -0.09 12.32
C PRO A 1016 -15.32 -1.45 11.78
N ILE A 1017 -15.17 -2.49 12.60
CA ILE A 1017 -15.74 -3.82 12.33
C ILE A 1017 -17.21 -3.80 12.74
N ALA A 1018 -18.13 -4.13 11.84
CA ALA A 1018 -19.56 -3.99 12.09
C ALA A 1018 -20.12 -5.15 12.92
N GLY A 1019 -21.03 -4.89 13.86
CA GLY A 1019 -21.73 -5.97 14.57
C GLY A 1019 -22.08 -5.67 16.02
N ALA A 1020 -22.39 -6.75 16.75
CA ALA A 1020 -22.82 -6.72 18.14
C ALA A 1020 -21.66 -7.13 19.06
N PHE A 1021 -20.98 -6.15 19.63
CA PHE A 1021 -19.94 -6.39 20.62
C PHE A 1021 -20.54 -6.49 22.03
N THR A 1022 -19.76 -7.06 22.95
CA THR A 1022 -20.11 -7.10 24.37
C THR A 1022 -20.16 -5.66 24.93
N ARG A 1023 -21.13 -5.41 25.82
CA ARG A 1023 -21.27 -4.16 26.56
C ARG A 1023 -20.08 -3.94 27.48
N TYR A 1024 -19.77 -2.68 27.75
CA TYR A 1024 -18.77 -2.35 28.76
C TYR A 1024 -19.26 -2.67 30.19
N GLY A 1025 -18.31 -2.82 31.11
CA GLY A 1025 -18.50 -3.14 32.51
C GLY A 1025 -18.22 -4.61 32.84
N ASP A 1026 -18.88 -5.11 33.89
CA ASP A 1026 -18.68 -6.46 34.41
C ASP A 1026 -19.08 -7.54 33.39
N VAL A 1027 -18.10 -8.39 33.09
CA VAL A 1027 -18.14 -9.52 32.15
C VAL A 1027 -17.63 -10.82 32.77
N LEU A 1028 -17.39 -10.87 34.08
CA LEU A 1028 -16.91 -12.07 34.78
C LEU A 1028 -17.76 -13.33 34.51
N PRO A 1029 -19.10 -13.26 34.45
CA PRO A 1029 -19.92 -14.46 34.20
C PRO A 1029 -19.67 -15.13 32.83
N LEU A 1030 -18.99 -14.45 31.90
CA LEU A 1030 -18.65 -14.96 30.57
C LEU A 1030 -17.30 -15.71 30.54
N LEU A 1031 -16.67 -15.94 31.70
CA LEU A 1031 -15.37 -16.62 31.81
C LEU A 1031 -15.41 -17.87 32.70
N ASP A 1032 -16.61 -18.30 33.12
CA ASP A 1032 -16.79 -19.39 34.08
C ASP A 1032 -16.52 -20.78 33.45
N ALA A 1033 -16.83 -20.95 32.16
CA ALA A 1033 -16.61 -22.17 31.41
C ALA A 1033 -16.58 -21.88 29.90
N ALA A 1034 -15.93 -22.75 29.14
CA ALA A 1034 -16.04 -22.75 27.68
C ALA A 1034 -17.43 -23.27 27.25
N ASP A 1035 -18.38 -22.36 27.08
CA ASP A 1035 -19.80 -22.64 26.82
C ASP A 1035 -20.41 -21.86 25.66
N ASP A 1036 -19.56 -21.31 24.78
CA ASP A 1036 -19.93 -20.54 23.60
C ASP A 1036 -20.57 -19.17 23.92
N MET A 1037 -20.26 -18.56 25.07
CA MET A 1037 -20.78 -17.24 25.50
C MET A 1037 -19.64 -16.24 25.76
N TYR A 1038 -19.26 -15.52 24.70
CA TYR A 1038 -18.01 -14.76 24.66
C TYR A 1038 -18.05 -13.35 25.25
N ILE A 1039 -16.91 -12.93 25.77
CA ILE A 1039 -16.50 -11.52 25.71
C ILE A 1039 -16.05 -11.23 24.27
N ILE A 1040 -16.82 -10.41 23.56
CA ILE A 1040 -16.53 -9.94 22.20
C ILE A 1040 -15.99 -8.51 22.28
N PHE A 1041 -14.71 -8.35 21.97
CA PHE A 1041 -14.01 -7.08 22.01
C PHE A 1041 -13.20 -6.85 20.73
N GLY A 1042 -12.97 -5.58 20.40
CA GLY A 1042 -12.36 -5.17 19.15
C GLY A 1042 -11.38 -4.01 19.35
N PRO A 1043 -10.96 -3.35 18.26
CA PRO A 1043 -9.80 -2.46 18.31
C PRO A 1043 -9.96 -1.29 19.31
N GLY A 1044 -8.98 -1.16 20.20
CA GLY A 1044 -8.91 -0.18 21.30
C GLY A 1044 -9.63 -0.59 22.59
N ASP A 1045 -10.30 -1.75 22.64
CA ASP A 1045 -10.90 -2.27 23.86
C ASP A 1045 -9.88 -3.00 24.75
N GLU A 1046 -10.14 -3.04 26.07
CA GLU A 1046 -9.35 -3.76 27.08
C GLU A 1046 -10.26 -4.63 27.96
N VAL A 1047 -9.84 -5.87 28.21
CA VAL A 1047 -10.39 -6.75 29.26
C VAL A 1047 -9.42 -6.77 30.45
N ALA A 1048 -9.86 -6.26 31.59
CA ALA A 1048 -9.10 -6.25 32.83
C ALA A 1048 -9.47 -7.45 33.72
N LEU A 1049 -8.50 -8.33 33.99
CA LEU A 1049 -8.69 -9.55 34.80
C LEU A 1049 -7.94 -9.46 36.13
N GLN A 1050 -8.56 -9.92 37.20
CA GLN A 1050 -7.90 -10.10 38.50
C GLN A 1050 -8.06 -11.52 39.03
N PHE A 1051 -7.01 -12.02 39.70
CA PHE A 1051 -6.98 -13.35 40.32
C PHE A 1051 -6.62 -13.26 41.80
N ASP A 1052 -7.30 -14.06 42.62
CA ASP A 1052 -7.05 -14.12 44.06
C ASP A 1052 -5.90 -15.08 44.39
N PRO A 1053 -4.78 -14.61 44.98
CA PRO A 1053 -3.68 -15.48 45.37
C PRO A 1053 -4.06 -16.48 46.47
N ALA A 1054 -5.12 -16.23 47.26
CA ALA A 1054 -5.49 -17.06 48.40
C ALA A 1054 -5.94 -18.48 48.01
N ALA A 1055 -6.32 -18.70 46.74
CA ALA A 1055 -6.65 -20.02 46.22
C ALA A 1055 -5.41 -20.88 45.91
N ALA A 1056 -4.20 -20.31 45.91
CA ALA A 1056 -2.95 -21.06 45.79
C ALA A 1056 -2.25 -21.21 47.15
N PRO A 1057 -1.61 -22.36 47.43
CA PRO A 1057 -0.82 -22.54 48.65
C PRO A 1057 0.37 -21.57 48.69
N PRO A 1058 0.93 -21.27 49.88
CA PRO A 1058 2.18 -20.53 49.98
C PRO A 1058 3.33 -21.25 49.26
N VAL A 1059 4.17 -20.49 48.55
CA VAL A 1059 5.35 -21.05 47.86
C VAL A 1059 6.35 -21.59 48.91
N PRO A 1060 6.79 -22.85 48.81
CA PRO A 1060 7.76 -23.42 49.76
C PRO A 1060 9.10 -22.66 49.78
N PRO A 1061 9.90 -22.73 50.85
CA PRO A 1061 11.24 -22.13 50.87
C PRO A 1061 12.15 -22.70 49.77
N ARG A 1062 12.90 -21.83 49.06
CA ARG A 1062 13.75 -22.16 47.89
C ARG A 1062 12.97 -22.65 46.66
N TRP A 1063 11.70 -22.32 46.59
CA TRP A 1063 10.86 -22.51 45.41
C TRP A 1063 10.45 -21.17 44.85
N THR A 1064 10.13 -21.17 43.57
CA THR A 1064 9.57 -20.03 42.86
C THR A 1064 8.24 -20.43 42.23
N ARG A 1065 7.46 -19.42 41.82
CA ARG A 1065 6.18 -19.57 41.13
C ARG A 1065 6.25 -18.94 39.75
N ASP A 1066 6.23 -19.77 38.73
CA ASP A 1066 5.92 -19.36 37.37
C ASP A 1066 4.39 -19.40 37.18
N PHE A 1067 3.88 -18.68 36.19
CA PHE A 1067 2.46 -18.75 35.82
C PHE A 1067 2.30 -19.21 34.37
N VAL A 1068 1.16 -19.83 34.08
CA VAL A 1068 0.70 -20.10 32.71
C VAL A 1068 -0.70 -19.54 32.56
N LEU A 1069 -0.90 -18.59 31.64
CA LEU A 1069 -2.23 -18.15 31.25
C LEU A 1069 -2.83 -19.20 30.32
N TYR A 1070 -4.02 -19.70 30.66
CA TYR A 1070 -4.84 -20.52 29.80
C TYR A 1070 -5.99 -19.68 29.26
N THR A 1071 -6.25 -19.79 27.95
CA THR A 1071 -7.41 -19.20 27.28
C THR A 1071 -8.12 -20.24 26.44
N ASP A 1072 -9.45 -20.16 26.39
CA ASP A 1072 -10.28 -20.78 25.36
C ASP A 1072 -10.97 -19.65 24.59
N ALA A 1073 -10.52 -19.43 23.36
CA ALA A 1073 -10.86 -18.23 22.61
C ALA A 1073 -10.65 -18.36 21.11
N TRP A 1074 -11.29 -17.48 20.36
CA TRP A 1074 -11.08 -17.29 18.93
C TRP A 1074 -10.69 -15.87 18.59
N MET A 1075 -10.08 -15.73 17.42
CA MET A 1075 -9.88 -14.44 16.80
C MET A 1075 -10.28 -14.48 15.33
N LYS A 1076 -10.77 -13.34 14.83
CA LYS A 1076 -11.00 -13.10 13.41
C LYS A 1076 -10.40 -11.75 13.05
N ASP A 1077 -9.40 -11.73 12.18
CA ASP A 1077 -8.89 -10.48 11.62
C ASP A 1077 -9.88 -9.89 10.59
N ALA A 1078 -9.74 -8.60 10.32
CA ALA A 1078 -10.56 -7.89 9.35
C ALA A 1078 -9.82 -7.64 8.02
N ASP A 1079 -8.83 -8.48 7.69
CA ASP A 1079 -8.23 -8.49 6.36
C ASP A 1079 -9.30 -8.81 5.30
N LEU A 1080 -9.16 -8.22 4.11
CA LEU A 1080 -10.13 -8.33 3.03
C LEU A 1080 -10.33 -9.80 2.58
N ASN A 1081 -9.30 -10.64 2.66
CA ASN A 1081 -9.45 -12.06 2.30
C ASN A 1081 -9.81 -12.97 3.48
N THR A 1082 -10.04 -12.41 4.68
CA THR A 1082 -10.60 -13.15 5.80
C THR A 1082 -12.10 -13.28 5.67
N ALA A 1083 -12.57 -14.54 5.70
CA ALA A 1083 -13.99 -14.82 5.54
C ALA A 1083 -14.81 -14.13 6.66
N ALA A 1084 -15.70 -13.22 6.24
CA ALA A 1084 -16.50 -12.37 7.13
C ALA A 1084 -15.66 -11.52 8.10
N GLY A 1085 -14.47 -11.06 7.70
CA GLY A 1085 -13.57 -10.25 8.54
C GLY A 1085 -14.12 -8.87 8.91
N GLY A 1086 -14.89 -8.23 8.03
CA GLY A 1086 -15.51 -6.92 8.25
C GLY A 1086 -16.64 -6.89 9.28
N THR A 1087 -17.00 -8.03 9.88
CA THR A 1087 -18.09 -8.11 10.86
C THR A 1087 -17.82 -9.07 12.02
N VAL A 1088 -18.50 -8.87 13.16
CA VAL A 1088 -18.51 -9.81 14.29
C VAL A 1088 -19.15 -11.15 13.92
N GLU A 1089 -20.16 -11.16 13.04
CA GLU A 1089 -20.84 -12.40 12.67
C GLU A 1089 -20.12 -13.13 11.52
N PRO A 1090 -20.35 -14.45 11.32
CA PRO A 1090 -21.03 -15.37 12.23
C PRO A 1090 -20.23 -15.64 13.52
N LEU A 1091 -20.92 -15.85 14.64
CA LEU A 1091 -20.25 -16.19 15.91
C LEU A 1091 -19.68 -17.63 15.86
N PRO A 1092 -18.43 -17.85 16.30
CA PRO A 1092 -17.85 -19.20 16.43
C PRO A 1092 -18.63 -20.05 17.44
N PHE A 1093 -18.41 -21.37 17.44
CA PHE A 1093 -18.84 -22.28 18.52
C PHE A 1093 -18.07 -23.61 18.49
N HIS A 1094 -17.86 -24.26 19.64
CA HIS A 1094 -16.98 -25.44 19.76
C HIS A 1094 -17.37 -26.64 18.87
N ARG A 1095 -18.66 -26.80 18.59
CA ARG A 1095 -19.18 -27.92 17.78
C ARG A 1095 -19.12 -27.67 16.27
N MET A 1096 -18.70 -26.50 15.82
CA MET A 1096 -18.68 -26.16 14.40
C MET A 1096 -17.66 -27.02 13.65
N SER A 1097 -18.04 -27.49 12.47
CA SER A 1097 -17.16 -28.32 11.62
C SER A 1097 -16.09 -27.50 10.88
N ARG A 1098 -16.41 -26.24 10.55
CA ARG A 1098 -15.55 -25.28 9.85
C ARG A 1098 -16.01 -23.86 10.12
N TYR A 1099 -15.20 -22.88 9.72
CA TYR A 1099 -15.57 -21.47 9.73
C TYR A 1099 -15.26 -20.82 8.37
N PRO A 1100 -16.20 -20.04 7.78
CA PRO A 1100 -17.60 -19.92 8.18
C PRO A 1100 -18.36 -21.25 8.04
N TYR A 1101 -19.26 -21.53 8.96
CA TYR A 1101 -20.07 -22.74 8.93
C TYR A 1101 -21.19 -22.65 7.87
N GLY A 1102 -21.63 -23.82 7.37
CA GLY A 1102 -22.68 -23.92 6.36
C GLY A 1102 -24.08 -23.64 6.93
N ALA A 1103 -25.09 -23.58 6.05
CA ALA A 1103 -26.48 -23.35 6.45
C ALA A 1103 -27.10 -24.50 7.28
N ASP A 1104 -26.43 -25.66 7.33
CA ASP A 1104 -26.78 -26.83 8.14
C ASP A 1104 -26.31 -26.73 9.60
N GLU A 1105 -25.43 -25.77 9.89
CA GLU A 1105 -24.89 -25.47 11.21
C GLU A 1105 -25.34 -24.07 11.64
N ALA A 1106 -25.52 -23.87 12.94
CA ALA A 1106 -25.88 -22.56 13.48
C ALA A 1106 -25.31 -22.41 14.88
N PHE A 1107 -24.95 -21.17 15.23
CA PHE A 1107 -24.64 -20.81 16.61
C PHE A 1107 -25.77 -21.23 17.55
N PRO A 1108 -25.47 -21.78 18.75
CA PRO A 1108 -26.50 -22.26 19.66
C PRO A 1108 -27.57 -21.19 19.97
N ALA A 1109 -28.84 -21.61 19.88
CA ALA A 1109 -29.98 -20.72 20.03
C ALA A 1109 -30.92 -21.14 21.18
N ASP A 1110 -30.40 -21.83 22.20
CA ASP A 1110 -31.19 -22.16 23.39
C ASP A 1110 -31.52 -20.92 24.25
N ALA A 1111 -32.25 -21.12 25.35
CA ALA A 1111 -32.68 -20.02 26.20
C ALA A 1111 -31.52 -19.29 26.88
N ALA A 1112 -30.41 -19.97 27.18
CA ALA A 1112 -29.23 -19.36 27.80
C ALA A 1112 -28.50 -18.47 26.78
N HIS A 1113 -28.20 -19.00 25.59
CA HIS A 1113 -27.50 -18.25 24.54
C HIS A 1113 -28.29 -17.02 24.06
N ARG A 1114 -29.62 -17.14 23.90
CA ARG A 1114 -30.47 -15.97 23.57
C ARG A 1114 -30.42 -14.90 24.65
N ARG A 1115 -30.41 -15.29 25.92
CA ARG A 1115 -30.30 -14.34 27.05
C ARG A 1115 -28.92 -13.71 27.08
N PHE A 1116 -27.86 -14.47 26.81
CA PHE A 1116 -26.50 -13.96 26.66
C PHE A 1116 -26.43 -12.85 25.61
N VAL A 1117 -26.87 -13.12 24.37
CA VAL A 1117 -26.84 -12.13 23.28
C VAL A 1117 -27.63 -10.88 23.65
N GLN A 1118 -28.80 -11.02 24.28
CA GLN A 1118 -29.64 -9.88 24.70
C GLN A 1118 -29.04 -9.06 25.86
N THR A 1119 -28.27 -9.70 26.74
CA THR A 1119 -27.75 -9.07 27.96
C THR A 1119 -26.37 -8.47 27.76
N TYR A 1120 -25.53 -9.14 26.97
CA TYR A 1120 -24.12 -8.80 26.80
C TYR A 1120 -23.83 -8.19 25.42
N ASN A 1121 -24.36 -8.73 24.32
CA ASN A 1121 -24.00 -8.27 22.96
C ASN A 1121 -24.84 -7.07 22.50
N THR A 1122 -24.77 -5.98 23.28
CA THR A 1122 -25.62 -4.79 23.09
C THR A 1122 -24.88 -3.59 22.51
N ARG A 1123 -23.54 -3.63 22.40
CA ARG A 1123 -22.74 -2.55 21.81
C ARG A 1123 -22.73 -2.70 20.28
N ARG A 1124 -23.56 -1.92 19.60
CA ARG A 1124 -23.70 -1.96 18.13
C ARG A 1124 -22.69 -1.02 17.48
N VAL A 1125 -21.76 -1.59 16.73
CA VAL A 1125 -20.83 -0.85 15.86
C VAL A 1125 -21.35 -0.93 14.43
N ARG A 1126 -21.32 0.20 13.72
CA ARG A 1126 -21.75 0.31 12.33
C ARG A 1126 -20.55 0.64 11.44
N PRO A 1127 -20.59 0.28 10.14
CA PRO A 1127 -19.60 0.72 9.18
C PRO A 1127 -19.45 2.24 9.18
N TYR A 1128 -18.25 2.73 8.89
CA TYR A 1128 -18.01 4.16 8.73
C TYR A 1128 -18.72 4.66 7.47
N ARG A 1129 -19.54 5.70 7.60
CA ARG A 1129 -20.14 6.41 6.47
C ARG A 1129 -19.70 7.88 6.55
N PRO A 1130 -18.89 8.39 5.60
CA PRO A 1130 -18.28 9.73 5.71
C PRO A 1130 -19.32 10.86 5.84
N HIS A 1131 -20.57 10.63 5.40
CA HIS A 1131 -21.63 11.64 5.39
C HIS A 1131 -22.97 11.24 6.06
N ALA A 1132 -23.00 10.19 6.90
CA ALA A 1132 -24.19 9.91 7.71
C ALA A 1132 -24.36 11.01 8.78
N ARG A 1133 -25.14 12.05 8.46
CA ARG A 1133 -25.62 13.05 9.42
C ARG A 1133 -26.51 12.43 10.49
#